data_AF-A0A9D1CQV4-F1
#
_entry.id   AF-A0A9D1CQV4-F1
#
_cell.length_a   1.000
_cell.length_b   1.000
_cell.length_c   1.000
_cell.angle_alpha   90.00
_cell.angle_beta   90.00
_cell.angle_gamma   90.00
#
_symmetry.space_group_name_H-M   'P 1'
#
loop_
_entity.id
_entity.type
_entity.pdbx_description
1 polymer ?
#
loop_
_entity_poly.entity_id
_entity_poly.type
_entity_poly.pdbx_seq_one_letter_code
_entity_poly.pdbx_strand_id
1 'polypeptide(L)'
;MRLYHDSRDPFYRWPFGAVSCGQSVRVRLRVEADQAPDLVFVRTWNGAETRSAMRMLGAQEGGYLYEAEIETCDHPCLMWYRFGVQKGEETILYGNAADNLGGVGLQGNADSYQITVCDPAYDTPRWMREGVMYQIMVDRFYNGVPDGSLLRKRDDVRVHADWYERPDSAIAHNGDGLARDFFGGNLEGVRQKLPYLRDLGVTVLYLNPIFRARSNHKYDTGDYREIDPMFGTEEDFARLCRDARAMGIRVMLDGVFSHVGDDSRYFNRYGRYPDVGAYQSKDSPYASWFRFKHFPDSYDCWWGFDTLPNVNEENPDYLRFMLEDDDAVTRHWLRAGASGWRLDVADELPMSFLRRLRARVKDVSPDCAVLGEVWEDASHKVTYDKMRSYVLGDTLDSVMNYPLREALIAFLRGEKTALQAARTVEALRENYPKPFFYSLMNLLGSHDRARIIDVLADAKVETLARDERKAHALTKEQRELGVQRTRMMLRVIACLPGMPCIYYGDEAGMTGAGDPLCRAAYPWGREDQEQLAFFHQMLRMRAAHPVLVTGEMRMLAPCADVLGVVRTAPGGRDAFGRSVREETAICLINRSEGPVTVRVPEAELGCDVLCGTSGERVCAQDGALYLTVPPRSGETFFRARGGFETLKTTTHRESIAQGRVLDYDEVM
;
A
#
# COMPACT_ATOMS: atom_id res chain seq x y z
N MET A 1 -39.29 -5.35 14.63
CA MET A 1 -38.02 -5.32 15.38
C MET A 1 -36.93 -4.87 14.42
N ARG A 2 -36.13 -3.87 14.81
CA ARG A 2 -34.98 -3.38 14.04
C ARG A 2 -33.73 -3.43 14.91
N LEU A 3 -32.65 -3.95 14.36
CA LEU A 3 -31.36 -4.10 15.03
C LEU A 3 -30.36 -3.07 14.48
N TYR A 4 -29.51 -2.51 15.34
CA TYR A 4 -28.48 -1.55 14.93
C TYR A 4 -27.19 -1.71 15.74
N HIS A 5 -26.08 -1.83 15.03
CA HIS A 5 -24.71 -1.76 15.54
C HIS A 5 -23.81 -1.19 14.44
N ASP A 6 -22.95 -0.25 14.81
CA ASP A 6 -21.87 0.27 13.96
C ASP A 6 -20.51 -0.05 14.58
N SER A 7 -19.75 -0.91 13.92
CA SER A 7 -18.41 -1.31 14.37
C SER A 7 -17.39 -0.17 14.38
N ARG A 8 -17.68 0.97 13.74
CA ARG A 8 -16.79 2.13 13.66
C ARG A 8 -17.16 3.25 14.64
N ASP A 9 -18.33 3.16 15.26
CA ASP A 9 -18.77 4.08 16.30
C ASP A 9 -18.27 3.60 17.68
N PRO A 10 -17.44 4.39 18.39
CA PRO A 10 -16.98 4.09 19.75
C PRO A 10 -18.09 3.80 20.77
N PHE A 11 -19.31 4.28 20.54
CA PHE A 11 -20.46 3.96 21.36
C PHE A 11 -20.85 2.49 21.27
N TYR A 12 -20.78 1.90 20.07
CA TYR A 12 -21.18 0.52 19.77
C TYR A 12 -20.04 -0.48 19.81
N ARG A 13 -18.80 -0.08 19.52
CA ARG A 13 -17.61 -0.93 19.62
C ARG A 13 -16.45 -0.16 20.23
N TRP A 14 -15.91 -0.65 21.35
CA TRP A 14 -14.75 -0.03 22.00
C TRP A 14 -13.77 -1.06 22.53
N PRO A 15 -12.46 -0.91 22.28
CA PRO A 15 -11.82 0.12 21.44
C PRO A 15 -12.16 -0.04 19.95
N PHE A 16 -11.87 1.00 19.15
CA PHE A 16 -11.94 0.92 17.68
C PHE A 16 -10.75 0.14 17.11
N GLY A 17 -10.97 -0.60 16.02
CA GLY A 17 -9.93 -1.28 15.25
C GLY A 17 -9.39 -2.57 15.88
N ALA A 18 -8.18 -2.98 15.47
CA ALA A 18 -7.44 -4.09 16.05
C ALA A 18 -7.06 -3.85 17.52
N VAL A 19 -6.88 -4.92 18.28
CA VAL A 19 -6.63 -4.88 19.74
C VAL A 19 -5.45 -5.77 20.14
N SER A 20 -4.91 -5.53 21.33
CA SER A 20 -3.82 -6.34 21.88
C SER A 20 -4.32 -7.65 22.48
N CYS A 21 -3.45 -8.67 22.54
CA CYS A 21 -3.73 -9.93 23.23
C CYS A 21 -4.23 -9.68 24.67
N GLY A 22 -5.30 -10.35 25.06
CA GLY A 22 -5.93 -10.25 26.38
C GLY A 22 -6.70 -8.94 26.63
N GLN A 23 -6.88 -8.08 25.63
CA GLN A 23 -7.69 -6.87 25.75
C GLN A 23 -9.17 -7.17 25.50
N SER A 24 -10.05 -6.73 26.40
CA SER A 24 -11.50 -6.88 26.20
C SER A 24 -12.04 -5.90 25.15
N VAL A 25 -12.98 -6.35 24.31
CA VAL A 25 -13.72 -5.52 23.35
C VAL A 25 -15.17 -5.43 23.78
N ARG A 26 -15.61 -4.22 24.14
CA ARG A 26 -17.01 -3.93 24.44
C ARG A 26 -17.78 -3.78 23.15
N VAL A 27 -18.86 -4.53 23.00
CA VAL A 27 -19.82 -4.41 21.88
C VAL A 27 -21.22 -4.12 22.40
N ARG A 28 -21.97 -3.30 21.66
CA ARG A 28 -23.37 -3.01 21.95
C ARG A 28 -24.27 -3.25 20.76
N LEU A 29 -25.52 -3.59 21.03
CA LEU A 29 -26.57 -3.73 20.03
C LEU A 29 -27.81 -2.96 20.49
N ARG A 30 -28.32 -2.07 19.63
CA ARG A 30 -29.63 -1.46 19.82
C ARG A 30 -30.70 -2.36 19.21
N VAL A 31 -31.75 -2.65 19.99
CA VAL A 31 -32.89 -3.47 19.59
C VAL A 31 -34.16 -2.62 19.70
N GLU A 32 -34.66 -2.15 18.57
CA GLU A 32 -35.93 -1.41 18.48
C GLU A 32 -37.08 -2.42 18.39
N ALA A 33 -37.86 -2.54 19.46
CA ALA A 33 -39.00 -3.45 19.57
C ALA A 33 -39.96 -3.01 20.67
N ASP A 34 -41.25 -3.32 20.53
CA ASP A 34 -42.28 -2.99 21.53
C ASP A 34 -42.07 -3.69 22.87
N GLN A 35 -41.47 -4.89 22.83
CA GLN A 35 -41.17 -5.71 24.00
C GLN A 35 -39.74 -6.24 23.90
N ALA A 36 -39.09 -6.39 25.06
CA ALA A 36 -37.75 -6.95 25.14
C ALA A 36 -37.72 -8.37 24.55
N PRO A 37 -36.70 -8.73 23.75
CA PRO A 37 -36.49 -10.10 23.29
C PRO A 37 -36.16 -11.05 24.44
N ASP A 38 -36.36 -12.35 24.22
CA ASP A 38 -36.12 -13.40 25.22
C ASP A 38 -34.62 -13.58 25.51
N LEU A 39 -33.79 -13.48 24.47
CA LEU A 39 -32.34 -13.52 24.58
C LEU A 39 -31.69 -12.65 23.50
N VAL A 40 -30.71 -11.84 23.91
CA VAL A 40 -29.74 -11.23 23.00
C VAL A 40 -28.39 -11.84 23.32
N PHE A 41 -27.67 -12.31 22.30
CA PHE A 41 -26.35 -12.89 22.48
C PHE A 41 -25.37 -12.37 21.42
N VAL A 42 -24.09 -12.35 21.80
CA VAL A 42 -22.98 -12.23 20.86
C VAL A 42 -22.37 -13.61 20.65
N ARG A 43 -22.19 -13.99 19.39
CA ARG A 43 -21.44 -15.17 18.99
C ARG A 43 -20.03 -14.73 18.65
N THR A 44 -19.02 -15.35 19.25
CA THR A 44 -17.61 -15.18 18.88
C THR A 44 -17.02 -16.48 18.39
N TRP A 45 -16.01 -16.41 17.52
CA TRP A 45 -15.21 -17.58 17.18
C TRP A 45 -13.82 -17.23 16.70
N ASN A 46 -12.92 -18.20 16.81
CA ASN A 46 -11.54 -18.18 16.31
C ASN A 46 -11.05 -19.58 15.89
N GLY A 47 -11.99 -20.49 15.61
CA GLY A 47 -11.77 -21.94 15.50
C GLY A 47 -12.65 -22.72 16.49
N ALA A 48 -12.89 -22.15 17.67
CA ALA A 48 -13.94 -22.59 18.61
C ALA A 48 -15.07 -21.55 18.68
N GLU A 49 -16.32 -21.99 18.77
CA GLU A 49 -17.48 -21.10 18.88
C GLU A 49 -17.87 -20.88 20.34
N THR A 50 -18.13 -19.62 20.70
CA THR A 50 -18.73 -19.25 21.99
C THR A 50 -19.97 -18.38 21.75
N ARG A 51 -20.99 -18.54 22.60
CA ARG A 51 -22.17 -17.67 22.64
C ARG A 51 -22.32 -17.10 24.04
N SER A 52 -22.29 -15.78 24.13
CA SER A 52 -22.40 -15.06 25.40
C SER A 52 -23.67 -14.23 25.40
N ALA A 53 -24.51 -14.42 26.41
CA ALA A 53 -25.68 -13.57 26.62
C ALA A 53 -25.23 -12.12 26.86
N MET A 54 -25.92 -11.18 26.23
CA MET A 54 -25.65 -9.75 26.39
C MET A 54 -26.50 -9.20 27.54
N ARG A 55 -25.91 -8.30 28.34
CA ARG A 55 -26.59 -7.61 29.43
C ARG A 55 -27.44 -6.46 28.88
N MET A 56 -28.71 -6.39 29.27
CA MET A 56 -29.55 -5.23 28.99
C MET A 56 -29.13 -4.05 29.87
N LEU A 57 -28.76 -2.91 29.26
CA LEU A 57 -28.36 -1.69 29.98
C LEU A 57 -29.56 -0.80 30.34
N GLY A 58 -30.64 -0.87 29.57
CA GLY A 58 -31.86 -0.11 29.82
C GLY A 58 -32.73 0.04 28.58
N ALA A 59 -33.94 0.55 28.80
CA ALA A 59 -34.82 1.01 27.72
C ALA A 59 -34.42 2.43 27.29
N GLN A 60 -34.38 2.68 26.00
CA GLN A 60 -34.25 4.01 25.38
C GLN A 60 -35.54 4.28 24.58
N GLU A 61 -35.82 5.54 24.20
CA GLU A 61 -37.02 5.87 23.41
C GLU A 61 -37.10 4.97 22.15
N GLY A 62 -38.07 4.05 22.14
CA GLY A 62 -38.32 3.12 21.04
C GLY A 62 -37.53 1.80 21.04
N GLY A 63 -36.74 1.47 22.08
CA GLY A 63 -36.00 0.20 22.10
C GLY A 63 -35.20 -0.10 23.36
N TYR A 64 -34.32 -1.10 23.26
CA TYR A 64 -33.48 -1.62 24.33
C TYR A 64 -32.01 -1.64 23.89
N LEU A 65 -31.10 -1.29 24.80
CA LEU A 65 -29.66 -1.35 24.54
C LEU A 65 -29.04 -2.53 25.27
N TYR A 66 -28.30 -3.35 24.54
CA TYR A 66 -27.59 -4.52 25.07
C TYR A 66 -26.08 -4.35 24.93
N GLU A 67 -25.33 -4.92 25.87
CA GLU A 67 -23.87 -4.84 25.92
C GLU A 67 -23.26 -6.20 26.29
N ALA A 68 -22.10 -6.51 25.69
CA ALA A 68 -21.24 -7.60 26.13
C ALA A 68 -19.77 -7.18 26.02
N GLU A 69 -18.94 -7.82 26.85
CA GLU A 69 -17.49 -7.78 26.72
C GLU A 69 -17.02 -9.08 26.06
N ILE A 70 -16.26 -8.93 24.98
CA ILE A 70 -15.59 -10.02 24.29
C ILE A 70 -14.15 -10.08 24.82
N GLU A 71 -13.84 -11.14 25.56
CA GLU A 71 -12.47 -11.45 25.95
C GLU A 71 -11.69 -11.98 24.74
N THR A 72 -10.58 -11.31 24.41
CA THR A 72 -9.73 -11.73 23.29
C THR A 72 -8.69 -12.76 23.73
N CYS A 73 -8.12 -13.46 22.76
CA CYS A 73 -7.10 -14.47 23.02
C CYS A 73 -5.83 -13.87 23.65
N ASP A 74 -5.11 -14.71 24.39
CA ASP A 74 -3.82 -14.41 25.00
C ASP A 74 -2.64 -14.52 24.01
N HIS A 75 -2.91 -14.88 22.76
CA HIS A 75 -1.96 -14.99 21.66
C HIS A 75 -2.51 -14.31 20.40
N PRO A 76 -1.64 -13.85 19.48
CA PRO A 76 -2.09 -13.17 18.27
C PRO A 76 -2.93 -14.09 17.37
N CYS A 77 -4.12 -13.63 16.98
CA CYS A 77 -5.03 -14.39 16.13
C CYS A 77 -6.06 -13.46 15.47
N LEU A 78 -6.87 -14.05 14.59
CA LEU A 78 -8.14 -13.44 14.17
C LEU A 78 -9.28 -14.04 14.98
N MET A 79 -10.20 -13.17 15.41
CA MET A 79 -11.49 -13.57 15.94
C MET A 79 -12.59 -12.90 15.12
N TRP A 80 -13.79 -13.43 15.20
CA TRP A 80 -14.95 -12.83 14.56
C TRP A 80 -16.13 -12.78 15.52
N TYR A 81 -17.03 -11.82 15.32
CA TYR A 81 -18.27 -11.73 16.08
C TYR A 81 -19.49 -11.34 15.25
N ARG A 82 -20.65 -11.82 15.66
CA ARG A 82 -21.98 -11.38 15.20
C ARG A 82 -23.01 -11.49 16.32
N PHE A 83 -24.15 -10.85 16.15
CA PHE A 83 -25.22 -10.88 17.14
C PHE A 83 -26.34 -11.83 16.72
N GLY A 84 -27.06 -12.34 17.72
CA GLY A 84 -28.33 -13.03 17.55
C GLY A 84 -29.34 -12.55 18.57
N VAL A 85 -30.59 -12.41 18.13
CA VAL A 85 -31.73 -12.01 18.96
C VAL A 85 -32.81 -13.07 18.84
N GLN A 86 -33.18 -13.67 19.97
CA GLN A 86 -34.24 -14.68 20.05
C GLN A 86 -35.54 -14.06 20.53
N LYS A 87 -36.63 -14.37 19.84
CA LYS A 87 -38.00 -14.02 20.23
C LYS A 87 -38.94 -15.17 19.85
N GLY A 88 -39.45 -15.89 20.85
CA GLY A 88 -40.14 -17.16 20.64
C GLY A 88 -39.23 -18.20 19.99
N GLU A 89 -39.69 -18.81 18.90
CA GLU A 89 -38.92 -19.80 18.13
C GLU A 89 -37.97 -19.17 17.09
N GLU A 90 -38.08 -17.86 16.85
CA GLU A 90 -37.29 -17.18 15.83
C GLU A 90 -35.96 -16.67 16.38
N THR A 91 -34.88 -16.83 15.60
CA THR A 91 -33.59 -16.19 15.85
C THR A 91 -33.26 -15.26 14.69
N ILE A 92 -33.16 -13.97 14.97
CA ILE A 92 -32.75 -12.94 14.02
C ILE A 92 -31.25 -12.70 14.18
N LEU A 93 -30.49 -12.87 13.11
CA LEU A 93 -29.05 -12.57 13.10
C LEU A 93 -28.81 -11.09 12.76
N TYR A 94 -27.74 -10.52 13.30
CA TYR A 94 -27.21 -9.24 12.86
C TYR A 94 -25.70 -9.36 12.66
N GLY A 95 -25.30 -9.24 11.42
CA GLY A 95 -23.94 -9.49 10.97
C GLY A 95 -23.24 -8.23 10.47
N ASN A 96 -22.15 -8.45 9.75
CA ASN A 96 -21.41 -7.43 9.03
C ASN A 96 -22.30 -6.75 7.97
N ALA A 97 -21.82 -5.65 7.40
CA ALA A 97 -22.41 -5.01 6.24
C ALA A 97 -22.43 -5.95 5.02
N ALA A 98 -23.29 -5.69 4.04
CA ALA A 98 -23.43 -6.52 2.84
C ALA A 98 -22.15 -6.64 1.99
N ASP A 99 -21.27 -5.64 2.08
CA ASP A 99 -19.98 -5.61 1.40
C ASP A 99 -18.84 -6.20 2.24
N ASN A 100 -19.14 -6.68 3.46
CA ASN A 100 -18.19 -7.22 4.43
C ASN A 100 -17.06 -6.26 4.85
N LEU A 101 -17.26 -4.95 4.67
CA LEU A 101 -16.26 -3.93 4.99
C LEU A 101 -16.37 -3.36 6.41
N GLY A 102 -17.26 -3.88 7.26
CA GLY A 102 -17.52 -3.30 8.59
C GLY A 102 -18.45 -2.07 8.52
N GLY A 103 -18.38 -1.23 9.54
CA GLY A 103 -19.34 -0.13 9.77
C GLY A 103 -20.69 -0.62 10.29
N VAL A 104 -21.77 0.02 9.82
CA VAL A 104 -23.16 -0.35 10.12
C VAL A 104 -23.50 -1.72 9.52
N GLY A 105 -23.97 -2.63 10.37
CA GLY A 105 -24.32 -3.99 9.96
C GLY A 105 -25.64 -4.16 9.25
N LEU A 106 -25.89 -5.42 8.90
CA LEU A 106 -27.11 -5.83 8.23
C LEU A 106 -27.88 -6.89 9.04
N GLN A 107 -29.14 -6.59 9.31
CA GLN A 107 -30.08 -7.55 9.90
C GLN A 107 -30.37 -8.69 8.91
N GLY A 108 -30.36 -9.93 9.40
CA GLY A 108 -30.47 -11.14 8.60
C GLY A 108 -29.14 -11.62 8.00
N ASN A 109 -28.06 -10.82 8.10
CA ASN A 109 -26.75 -11.25 7.61
C ASN A 109 -26.06 -12.17 8.60
N ALA A 110 -25.50 -13.27 8.09
CA ALA A 110 -24.74 -14.24 8.85
C ALA A 110 -23.22 -13.93 8.86
N ASP A 111 -22.74 -13.09 7.93
CA ASP A 111 -21.34 -12.66 7.92
C ASP A 111 -21.00 -11.86 9.17
N SER A 112 -19.73 -11.85 9.57
CA SER A 112 -19.33 -11.32 10.88
C SER A 112 -18.25 -10.27 10.77
N TYR A 113 -18.19 -9.47 11.83
CA TYR A 113 -17.14 -8.49 12.02
C TYR A 113 -15.85 -9.19 12.43
N GLN A 114 -14.73 -8.60 12.03
CA GLN A 114 -13.40 -9.07 12.40
C GLN A 114 -12.91 -8.39 13.67
N ILE A 115 -12.16 -9.13 14.48
CA ILE A 115 -11.28 -8.62 15.53
C ILE A 115 -9.90 -9.16 15.24
N THR A 116 -9.00 -8.28 14.84
CA THR A 116 -7.57 -8.59 14.74
C THR A 116 -6.95 -8.45 16.12
N VAL A 117 -6.43 -9.55 16.66
CA VAL A 117 -5.74 -9.59 17.95
C VAL A 117 -4.24 -9.68 17.68
N CYS A 118 -3.49 -8.63 17.99
CA CYS A 118 -2.06 -8.54 17.70
C CYS A 118 -1.20 -8.64 18.97
N ASP A 119 0.09 -8.92 18.78
CA ASP A 119 1.08 -8.87 19.86
C ASP A 119 1.08 -7.47 20.52
N PRO A 120 0.93 -7.35 21.86
CA PRO A 120 0.97 -6.06 22.56
C PRO A 120 2.27 -5.27 22.35
N ALA A 121 3.39 -5.94 22.09
CA ALA A 121 4.67 -5.33 21.79
C ALA A 121 4.85 -4.99 20.30
N TYR A 122 3.84 -5.24 19.47
CA TYR A 122 3.93 -5.01 18.04
C TYR A 122 4.08 -3.52 17.70
N ASP A 123 5.17 -3.21 17.01
CA ASP A 123 5.43 -1.90 16.44
C ASP A 123 6.16 -2.03 15.09
N THR A 124 6.11 -0.95 14.30
CA THR A 124 6.80 -0.83 13.01
C THR A 124 7.89 0.23 13.04
N PRO A 125 8.92 0.17 12.17
CA PRO A 125 9.93 1.22 12.12
C PRO A 125 9.31 2.61 11.86
N ARG A 126 9.69 3.58 12.70
CA ARG A 126 9.09 4.94 12.66
C ARG A 126 9.20 5.60 11.29
N TRP A 127 10.31 5.40 10.59
CA TRP A 127 10.55 5.98 9.27
C TRP A 127 9.55 5.46 8.22
N MET A 128 8.92 4.30 8.41
CA MET A 128 7.85 3.82 7.54
C MET A 128 6.54 4.60 7.73
N ARG A 129 6.33 5.22 8.90
CA ARG A 129 5.13 6.04 9.13
C ARG A 129 5.26 7.44 8.58
N GLU A 130 6.50 7.92 8.56
CA GLU A 130 6.84 9.31 8.27
C GLU A 130 7.36 9.49 6.83
N GLY A 131 7.64 8.39 6.14
CA GLY A 131 8.38 8.41 4.90
C GLY A 131 7.58 8.68 3.63
N VAL A 132 8.33 9.03 2.59
CA VAL A 132 7.90 9.03 1.18
C VAL A 132 8.79 8.05 0.45
N MET A 133 8.18 7.04 -0.17
CA MET A 133 8.87 5.98 -0.88
C MET A 133 8.96 6.29 -2.37
N TYR A 134 10.08 5.91 -2.98
CA TYR A 134 10.33 6.05 -4.41
C TYR A 134 10.87 4.71 -4.96
N GLN A 135 10.11 4.08 -5.84
CA GLN A 135 10.44 2.79 -6.45
C GLN A 135 11.30 2.99 -7.71
N ILE A 136 12.43 2.30 -7.78
CA ILE A 136 13.42 2.43 -8.85
C ILE A 136 13.71 1.07 -9.49
N MET A 137 13.54 1.01 -10.81
CA MET A 137 14.17 -0.01 -11.65
C MET A 137 15.54 0.51 -12.09
N VAL A 138 16.62 -0.03 -11.52
CA VAL A 138 17.98 0.55 -11.62
C VAL A 138 18.44 0.72 -13.06
N ASP A 139 18.26 -0.30 -13.92
CA ASP A 139 18.64 -0.28 -15.33
C ASP A 139 18.02 0.89 -16.10
N ARG A 140 16.83 1.34 -15.68
CA ARG A 140 15.99 2.29 -16.39
C ARG A 140 16.02 3.69 -15.78
N PHE A 141 16.74 3.87 -14.66
CA PHE A 141 16.68 5.12 -13.91
C PHE A 141 17.74 6.13 -14.32
N TYR A 142 19.03 5.82 -14.18
CA TYR A 142 20.11 6.70 -14.63
C TYR A 142 21.42 5.93 -14.81
N ASN A 143 22.16 6.21 -15.88
CA ASN A 143 23.50 5.66 -16.09
C ASN A 143 24.56 6.62 -15.52
N GLY A 144 25.12 6.26 -14.35
CA GLY A 144 26.19 7.04 -13.71
C GLY A 144 27.61 6.69 -14.17
N VAL A 145 27.75 5.70 -15.06
CA VAL A 145 29.02 5.15 -15.57
C VAL A 145 28.92 4.98 -17.10
N PRO A 146 28.93 6.09 -17.86
CA PRO A 146 28.60 6.08 -19.28
C PRO A 146 29.74 5.55 -20.18
N ASP A 147 30.91 5.25 -19.62
CA ASP A 147 32.06 4.72 -20.37
C ASP A 147 31.86 3.26 -20.83
N GLY A 148 30.77 2.63 -20.42
CA GLY A 148 30.42 1.26 -20.78
C GLY A 148 31.20 0.19 -20.03
N SER A 149 31.99 0.54 -19.01
CA SER A 149 32.80 -0.40 -18.22
C SER A 149 31.98 -1.46 -17.49
N LEU A 150 30.73 -1.13 -17.10
CA LEU A 150 29.79 -2.06 -16.48
C LEU A 150 28.96 -2.87 -17.48
N LEU A 151 28.95 -2.47 -18.76
CA LEU A 151 28.17 -3.17 -19.77
C LEU A 151 28.85 -4.51 -20.07
N ARG A 152 28.18 -5.61 -19.70
CA ARG A 152 28.66 -6.94 -20.07
C ARG A 152 28.55 -7.13 -21.57
N LYS A 153 29.66 -7.47 -22.22
CA LYS A 153 29.67 -8.07 -23.56
C LYS A 153 29.16 -9.50 -23.46
N ARG A 154 27.84 -9.65 -23.40
CA ARG A 154 27.16 -10.93 -23.55
C ARG A 154 26.57 -10.98 -24.95
N ASP A 155 26.81 -12.07 -25.67
CA ASP A 155 26.24 -12.26 -27.02
C ASP A 155 24.71 -12.42 -27.00
N ASP A 156 24.14 -12.64 -25.80
CA ASP A 156 22.71 -12.90 -25.61
C ASP A 156 21.92 -11.71 -25.05
N VAL A 157 22.54 -10.53 -24.89
CA VAL A 157 21.86 -9.29 -24.42
C VAL A 157 21.93 -8.19 -25.47
N ARG A 158 20.91 -7.32 -25.49
CA ARG A 158 20.92 -6.08 -26.27
C ARG A 158 21.13 -4.91 -25.31
N VAL A 159 22.11 -4.07 -25.58
CA VAL A 159 22.24 -2.76 -24.90
C VAL A 159 21.74 -1.68 -25.85
N HIS A 160 20.77 -0.89 -25.40
CA HIS A 160 20.26 0.24 -26.17
C HIS A 160 21.32 1.34 -26.28
N ALA A 161 21.50 1.88 -27.49
CA ALA A 161 22.46 2.95 -27.73
C ALA A 161 21.86 4.32 -27.39
N ASP A 162 20.55 4.50 -27.61
CA ASP A 162 19.81 5.68 -27.19
C ASP A 162 18.95 5.38 -25.96
N TRP A 163 19.14 6.18 -24.91
CA TRP A 163 18.42 6.11 -23.65
C TRP A 163 16.90 6.26 -23.82
N TYR A 164 16.46 6.96 -24.86
CA TYR A 164 15.04 7.22 -25.13
C TYR A 164 14.39 6.22 -26.08
N GLU A 165 15.08 5.12 -26.42
CA GLU A 165 14.47 3.99 -27.12
C GLU A 165 13.36 3.36 -26.27
N ARG A 166 12.39 2.73 -26.94
CA ARG A 166 11.38 1.93 -26.24
C ARG A 166 11.99 0.60 -25.81
N PRO A 167 11.58 0.06 -24.65
CA PRO A 167 11.92 -1.30 -24.25
C PRO A 167 11.55 -2.32 -25.32
N ASP A 168 12.37 -3.35 -25.45
CA ASP A 168 12.08 -4.42 -26.37
C ASP A 168 10.85 -5.20 -25.92
N SER A 169 9.99 -5.45 -26.89
CA SER A 169 8.67 -6.07 -26.69
C SER A 169 8.51 -7.31 -27.58
N ALA A 170 9.62 -7.80 -28.14
CA ALA A 170 9.65 -9.02 -28.94
C ALA A 170 9.68 -10.25 -28.01
N ILE A 171 8.76 -11.18 -28.25
CA ILE A 171 8.71 -12.50 -27.59
C ILE A 171 9.52 -13.45 -28.47
N ALA A 172 10.40 -14.27 -27.88
CA ALA A 172 10.98 -15.38 -28.62
C ALA A 172 9.88 -16.41 -28.97
N HIS A 173 10.07 -17.20 -30.04
CA HIS A 173 9.06 -18.16 -30.53
C HIS A 173 8.61 -19.22 -29.50
N ASN A 174 9.32 -19.38 -28.38
CA ASN A 174 8.98 -20.28 -27.28
C ASN A 174 8.10 -19.65 -26.20
N GLY A 175 7.65 -18.40 -26.35
CA GLY A 175 6.81 -17.71 -25.38
C GLY A 175 7.59 -16.92 -24.32
N ASP A 176 8.92 -17.08 -24.24
CA ASP A 176 9.76 -16.26 -23.36
C ASP A 176 10.12 -14.94 -24.04
N GLY A 177 9.52 -13.85 -23.54
CA GLY A 177 10.12 -12.52 -23.68
C GLY A 177 11.30 -12.45 -22.75
N LEU A 178 12.48 -12.93 -23.18
CA LEU A 178 13.66 -13.15 -22.33
C LEU A 178 14.14 -11.90 -21.53
N ALA A 179 13.56 -10.73 -21.79
CA ALA A 179 13.79 -9.49 -21.06
C ALA A 179 15.29 -9.15 -20.96
N ARG A 180 16.00 -9.25 -22.10
CA ARG A 180 17.47 -9.12 -22.18
C ARG A 180 17.91 -7.80 -22.83
N ASP A 181 17.02 -6.81 -22.87
CA ASP A 181 17.33 -5.46 -23.27
C ASP A 181 17.70 -4.60 -22.05
N PHE A 182 18.80 -3.86 -22.17
CA PHE A 182 19.38 -3.06 -21.09
C PHE A 182 19.62 -1.62 -21.55
N PHE A 183 19.37 -0.67 -20.67
CA PHE A 183 19.64 0.76 -20.90
C PHE A 183 20.91 1.23 -20.18
N GLY A 184 21.45 0.41 -19.28
CA GLY A 184 22.76 0.66 -18.64
C GLY A 184 22.69 1.50 -17.38
N GLY A 185 21.49 1.72 -16.82
CA GLY A 185 21.34 2.32 -15.50
C GLY A 185 21.98 1.46 -14.40
N ASN A 186 22.54 2.12 -13.38
CA ASN A 186 23.38 1.46 -12.37
C ASN A 186 23.30 2.15 -10.99
N LEU A 187 23.85 1.50 -9.96
CA LEU A 187 23.79 1.99 -8.57
C LEU A 187 24.48 3.34 -8.39
N GLU A 188 25.59 3.57 -9.10
CA GLU A 188 26.28 4.85 -9.13
C GLU A 188 25.37 5.94 -9.73
N GLY A 189 24.58 5.61 -10.75
CA GLY A 189 23.57 6.50 -11.29
C GLY A 189 22.48 6.87 -10.28
N VAL A 190 21.96 5.89 -9.53
CA VAL A 190 21.01 6.15 -8.44
C VAL A 190 21.64 7.09 -7.39
N ARG A 191 22.91 6.84 -7.02
CA ARG A 191 23.66 7.64 -6.05
C ARG A 191 23.81 9.09 -6.50
N GLN A 192 24.16 9.33 -7.77
CA GLN A 192 24.28 10.68 -8.35
C GLN A 192 22.96 11.45 -8.36
N LYS A 193 21.81 10.74 -8.34
CA LYS A 193 20.47 11.33 -8.33
C LYS A 193 19.83 11.43 -6.95
N LEU A 194 20.54 11.05 -5.87
CA LEU A 194 20.07 11.30 -4.49
C LEU A 194 19.70 12.77 -4.22
N PRO A 195 20.43 13.79 -4.73
CA PRO A 195 20.03 15.19 -4.54
C PRO A 195 18.67 15.52 -5.16
N TYR A 196 18.36 14.97 -6.34
CA TYR A 196 17.06 15.11 -6.99
C TYR A 196 15.95 14.47 -6.15
N LEU A 197 16.17 13.23 -5.70
CA LEU A 197 15.19 12.50 -4.88
C LEU A 197 14.93 13.20 -3.54
N ARG A 198 15.98 13.74 -2.90
CA ARG A 198 15.85 14.53 -1.67
C ARG A 198 15.05 15.82 -1.90
N ASP A 199 15.29 16.55 -2.98
CA ASP A 199 14.53 17.78 -3.29
C ASP A 199 13.04 17.50 -3.56
N LEU A 200 12.74 16.34 -4.13
CA LEU A 200 11.37 15.84 -4.29
C LEU A 200 10.71 15.53 -2.93
N GLY A 201 11.50 15.28 -1.88
CA GLY A 201 11.03 14.94 -0.54
C GLY A 201 11.03 13.44 -0.24
N VAL A 202 11.72 12.64 -1.06
CA VAL A 202 11.87 11.19 -0.86
C VAL A 202 12.72 10.91 0.37
N THR A 203 12.32 9.92 1.16
CA THR A 203 13.06 9.45 2.34
C THR A 203 13.29 7.94 2.35
N VAL A 204 12.71 7.20 1.39
CA VAL A 204 12.88 5.76 1.24
C VAL A 204 13.01 5.42 -0.24
N LEU A 205 14.09 4.75 -0.63
CA LEU A 205 14.22 4.10 -1.94
C LEU A 205 13.81 2.65 -1.81
N TYR A 206 12.97 2.19 -2.71
CA TYR A 206 12.74 0.77 -2.94
C TYR A 206 13.36 0.43 -4.30
N LEU A 207 14.39 -0.41 -4.29
CA LEU A 207 15.02 -0.89 -5.50
C LEU A 207 14.37 -2.22 -5.89
N ASN A 208 13.89 -2.32 -7.13
CA ASN A 208 13.62 -3.61 -7.77
C ASN A 208 14.89 -4.50 -7.73
N PRO A 209 14.79 -5.82 -7.99
CA PRO A 209 15.89 -6.74 -7.73
C PRO A 209 17.22 -6.28 -8.36
N ILE A 210 18.28 -6.27 -7.54
CA ILE A 210 19.63 -5.79 -7.94
C ILE A 210 20.68 -6.89 -7.97
N PHE A 211 20.32 -8.11 -7.55
CA PHE A 211 21.23 -9.24 -7.53
C PHE A 211 21.47 -9.78 -8.93
N ARG A 212 22.61 -10.44 -9.10
CA ARG A 212 23.03 -11.01 -10.37
C ARG A 212 21.92 -11.88 -10.95
N ALA A 213 21.52 -11.58 -12.18
CA ALA A 213 20.48 -12.32 -12.90
C ALA A 213 20.73 -12.24 -14.41
N ARG A 214 19.95 -13.00 -15.18
CA ARG A 214 20.08 -12.99 -16.65
C ARG A 214 19.25 -11.89 -17.30
N SER A 215 18.07 -11.63 -16.77
CA SER A 215 17.16 -10.62 -17.31
C SER A 215 17.47 -9.18 -16.85
N ASN A 216 16.72 -8.23 -17.42
CA ASN A 216 16.69 -6.82 -17.05
C ASN A 216 15.91 -6.56 -15.74
N HIS A 217 14.94 -7.42 -15.40
CA HIS A 217 14.07 -7.28 -14.22
C HIS A 217 14.64 -7.99 -13.00
N LYS A 218 15.49 -8.99 -13.21
CA LYS A 218 16.31 -9.69 -12.21
C LYS A 218 15.57 -10.55 -11.17
N TYR A 219 14.26 -10.73 -11.34
CA TYR A 219 13.47 -11.73 -10.59
C TYR A 219 13.93 -13.18 -10.81
N ASP A 220 14.57 -13.47 -11.94
CA ASP A 220 15.28 -14.71 -12.23
C ASP A 220 16.65 -14.74 -11.53
N THR A 221 16.65 -14.62 -10.20
CA THR A 221 17.87 -14.45 -9.40
C THR A 221 18.90 -15.54 -9.71
N GLY A 222 20.08 -15.11 -10.17
CA GLY A 222 21.19 -15.97 -10.53
C GLY A 222 22.14 -16.26 -9.36
N ASP A 223 22.41 -15.25 -8.53
CA ASP A 223 23.17 -15.39 -7.28
C ASP A 223 22.76 -14.30 -6.27
N TYR A 224 22.22 -14.71 -5.12
CA TYR A 224 21.77 -13.80 -4.06
C TYR A 224 22.93 -13.07 -3.35
N ARG A 225 24.17 -13.53 -3.51
CA ARG A 225 25.35 -12.95 -2.84
C ARG A 225 26.13 -11.97 -3.71
N GLU A 226 25.72 -11.75 -4.96
CA GLU A 226 26.42 -10.87 -5.89
C GLU A 226 25.48 -9.79 -6.41
N ILE A 227 25.85 -8.51 -6.28
CA ILE A 227 25.23 -7.44 -7.06
C ILE A 227 25.42 -7.75 -8.55
N ASP A 228 24.40 -7.52 -9.37
CA ASP A 228 24.55 -7.70 -10.80
C ASP A 228 25.69 -6.82 -11.32
N PRO A 229 26.69 -7.39 -12.03
CA PRO A 229 27.84 -6.60 -12.46
C PRO A 229 27.51 -5.46 -13.44
N MET A 230 26.33 -5.47 -14.07
CA MET A 230 25.85 -4.32 -14.86
C MET A 230 25.39 -3.15 -13.98
N PHE A 231 25.08 -3.40 -12.71
CA PHE A 231 24.67 -2.40 -11.72
C PHE A 231 25.82 -1.91 -10.84
N GLY A 232 26.89 -2.70 -10.69
CA GLY A 232 28.09 -2.33 -9.95
C GLY A 232 28.56 -3.46 -9.03
N THR A 233 29.08 -3.09 -7.87
CA THR A 233 29.63 -3.99 -6.85
C THR A 233 28.92 -3.85 -5.50
N GLU A 234 29.20 -4.74 -4.56
CA GLU A 234 28.76 -4.59 -3.17
C GLU A 234 29.26 -3.28 -2.53
N GLU A 235 30.48 -2.84 -2.84
CA GLU A 235 30.99 -1.55 -2.33
C GLU A 235 30.24 -0.36 -2.92
N ASP A 236 29.80 -0.44 -4.19
CA ASP A 236 28.94 0.58 -4.79
C ASP A 236 27.57 0.63 -4.10
N PHE A 237 27.00 -0.53 -3.76
CA PHE A 237 25.77 -0.62 -2.98
C PHE A 237 25.93 -0.04 -1.57
N ALA A 238 27.00 -0.42 -0.85
CA ALA A 238 27.30 0.09 0.47
C ALA A 238 27.51 1.62 0.44
N ARG A 239 28.20 2.13 -0.58
CA ARG A 239 28.38 3.57 -0.80
C ARG A 239 27.06 4.28 -1.07
N LEU A 240 26.19 3.73 -1.92
CA LEU A 240 24.84 4.25 -2.15
C LEU A 240 24.06 4.34 -0.82
N CYS A 241 24.08 3.28 -0.01
CA CYS A 241 23.38 3.26 1.27
C CYS A 241 23.92 4.30 2.27
N ARG A 242 25.25 4.46 2.34
CA ARG A 242 25.90 5.47 3.20
C ARG A 242 25.52 6.89 2.78
N ASP A 243 25.63 7.21 1.49
CA ASP A 243 25.32 8.54 0.95
C ASP A 243 23.81 8.85 1.06
N ALA A 244 22.95 7.87 0.78
CA ALA A 244 21.51 8.00 0.98
C ALA A 244 21.18 8.30 2.45
N ARG A 245 21.76 7.53 3.38
CA ARG A 245 21.56 7.73 4.83
C ARG A 245 22.01 9.11 5.29
N ALA A 246 23.13 9.62 4.77
CA ALA A 246 23.61 10.98 5.06
C ALA A 246 22.62 12.07 4.59
N MET A 247 21.75 11.75 3.63
CA MET A 247 20.67 12.63 3.15
C MET A 247 19.30 12.34 3.81
N GLY A 248 19.24 11.45 4.81
CA GLY A 248 17.98 11.04 5.45
C GLY A 248 17.17 10.04 4.63
N ILE A 249 17.77 9.41 3.62
CA ILE A 249 17.13 8.46 2.72
C ILE A 249 17.51 7.03 3.12
N ARG A 250 16.52 6.17 3.32
CA ARG A 250 16.68 4.73 3.54
C ARG A 250 16.68 3.98 2.21
N VAL A 251 17.31 2.80 2.15
CA VAL A 251 17.31 1.94 0.95
C VAL A 251 16.75 0.57 1.33
N MET A 252 15.68 0.15 0.64
CA MET A 252 15.01 -1.14 0.78
C MET A 252 15.26 -1.97 -0.48
N LEU A 253 15.56 -3.25 -0.30
CA LEU A 253 15.85 -4.19 -1.37
C LEU A 253 14.64 -5.08 -1.69
N ASP A 254 14.51 -5.51 -2.93
CA ASP A 254 13.60 -6.58 -3.33
C ASP A 254 14.16 -7.96 -2.97
N GLY A 255 13.36 -8.77 -2.28
CA GLY A 255 13.69 -10.11 -1.83
C GLY A 255 12.86 -11.16 -2.58
N VAL A 256 13.44 -11.74 -3.62
CA VAL A 256 12.81 -12.78 -4.44
C VAL A 256 13.14 -14.16 -3.88
N PHE A 257 12.36 -14.61 -2.88
CA PHE A 257 12.72 -15.79 -2.07
C PHE A 257 11.89 -17.05 -2.35
N SER A 258 10.89 -16.96 -3.24
CA SER A 258 10.00 -18.08 -3.66
C SER A 258 10.60 -18.92 -4.80
N HIS A 259 11.48 -18.32 -5.61
CA HIS A 259 12.07 -18.95 -6.78
C HIS A 259 13.43 -18.31 -7.12
N VAL A 260 14.20 -19.00 -7.96
CA VAL A 260 15.44 -18.49 -8.59
C VAL A 260 15.30 -18.54 -10.11
N GLY A 261 16.28 -18.00 -10.85
CA GLY A 261 16.36 -18.22 -12.29
C GLY A 261 16.83 -19.64 -12.64
N ASP A 262 16.42 -20.17 -13.78
CA ASP A 262 16.95 -21.43 -14.33
C ASP A 262 18.45 -21.32 -14.65
N ASP A 263 18.92 -20.11 -14.99
CA ASP A 263 20.32 -19.71 -15.11
C ASP A 263 20.90 -19.14 -13.80
N SER A 264 20.69 -19.85 -12.70
CA SER A 264 21.28 -19.55 -11.40
C SER A 264 22.44 -20.45 -11.03
N ARG A 265 23.28 -20.03 -10.08
CA ARG A 265 24.31 -20.89 -9.49
C ARG A 265 23.71 -22.14 -8.86
N TYR A 266 22.51 -22.01 -8.30
CA TYR A 266 21.83 -23.06 -7.54
C TYR A 266 21.17 -24.10 -8.46
N PHE A 267 20.56 -23.66 -9.57
CA PHE A 267 19.88 -24.55 -10.53
C PHE A 267 20.76 -24.94 -11.72
N ASN A 268 21.47 -23.96 -12.29
CA ASN A 268 22.50 -24.06 -13.33
C ASN A 268 22.11 -24.85 -14.60
N ARG A 269 20.92 -24.60 -15.16
CA ARG A 269 20.39 -25.30 -16.34
C ARG A 269 21.35 -25.28 -17.54
N TYR A 270 22.07 -24.17 -17.72
CA TYR A 270 22.95 -23.95 -18.87
C TYR A 270 24.45 -24.17 -18.58
N GLY A 271 24.82 -24.58 -17.36
CA GLY A 271 26.22 -24.79 -16.99
C GLY A 271 27.12 -23.54 -17.05
N ARG A 272 26.55 -22.35 -16.80
CA ARG A 272 27.29 -21.07 -16.82
C ARG A 272 28.02 -20.76 -15.51
N TYR A 273 27.69 -21.47 -14.43
CA TYR A 273 28.39 -21.36 -13.15
C TYR A 273 29.33 -22.55 -12.95
N PRO A 274 30.47 -22.35 -12.24
CA PRO A 274 31.46 -23.41 -12.04
C PRO A 274 30.95 -24.55 -11.14
N ASP A 275 30.00 -24.27 -10.24
CA ASP A 275 29.41 -25.28 -9.36
C ASP A 275 28.36 -26.11 -10.11
N VAL A 276 28.19 -27.37 -9.70
CA VAL A 276 27.12 -28.24 -10.19
C VAL A 276 25.79 -27.84 -9.57
N GLY A 277 24.87 -27.34 -10.39
CA GLY A 277 23.52 -26.96 -9.97
C GLY A 277 22.54 -28.14 -9.92
N ALA A 278 21.38 -27.90 -9.30
CA ALA A 278 20.35 -28.92 -9.06
C ALA A 278 19.78 -29.54 -10.35
N TYR A 279 19.74 -28.81 -11.47
CA TYR A 279 19.29 -29.37 -12.76
C TYR A 279 20.31 -30.36 -13.35
N GLN A 280 21.60 -30.19 -13.05
CA GLN A 280 22.68 -30.92 -13.68
C GLN A 280 22.98 -32.26 -12.97
N SER A 281 22.74 -32.35 -11.67
CA SER A 281 22.96 -33.58 -10.90
C SER A 281 22.08 -33.66 -9.66
N LYS A 282 21.60 -34.86 -9.35
CA LYS A 282 20.92 -35.18 -8.08
C LYS A 282 21.85 -35.11 -6.87
N ASP A 283 23.16 -35.15 -7.09
CA ASP A 283 24.19 -35.00 -6.06
C ASP A 283 24.63 -33.54 -5.85
N SER A 284 23.98 -32.58 -6.53
CA SER A 284 24.24 -31.16 -6.31
C SER A 284 23.96 -30.79 -4.83
N PRO A 285 24.79 -29.94 -4.20
CA PRO A 285 24.50 -29.45 -2.85
C PRO A 285 23.18 -28.68 -2.75
N TYR A 286 22.66 -28.20 -3.89
CA TYR A 286 21.39 -27.47 -3.97
C TYR A 286 20.21 -28.37 -4.37
N ALA A 287 20.42 -29.66 -4.64
CA ALA A 287 19.37 -30.55 -5.15
C ALA A 287 18.14 -30.59 -4.23
N SER A 288 18.35 -30.55 -2.90
CA SER A 288 17.28 -30.57 -1.89
C SER A 288 16.45 -29.28 -1.85
N TRP A 289 16.95 -28.19 -2.45
CA TRP A 289 16.23 -26.92 -2.54
C TRP A 289 15.09 -26.98 -3.54
N PHE A 290 15.08 -27.93 -4.47
CA PHE A 290 14.10 -28.00 -5.55
C PHE A 290 13.28 -29.29 -5.47
N ARG A 291 12.06 -29.26 -6.03
CA ARG A 291 11.17 -30.42 -6.09
C ARG A 291 11.02 -30.89 -7.53
N PHE A 292 11.70 -31.98 -7.88
CA PHE A 292 11.59 -32.61 -9.20
C PHE A 292 10.49 -33.68 -9.22
N LYS A 293 9.56 -33.57 -10.19
CA LYS A 293 8.57 -34.61 -10.51
C LYS A 293 9.19 -35.67 -11.43
N HIS A 294 9.96 -35.22 -12.41
CA HIS A 294 10.75 -36.08 -13.29
C HIS A 294 12.08 -35.37 -13.62
N PHE A 295 13.18 -35.94 -13.12
CA PHE A 295 14.49 -35.31 -13.26
C PHE A 295 15.07 -35.47 -14.68
N PRO A 296 15.67 -34.42 -15.30
CA PRO A 296 15.78 -33.06 -14.79
C PRO A 296 14.64 -32.12 -15.26
N ASP A 297 13.82 -32.53 -16.22
CA ASP A 297 12.98 -31.61 -17.02
C ASP A 297 11.62 -31.24 -16.43
N SER A 298 11.19 -31.88 -15.34
CA SER A 298 9.91 -31.59 -14.68
C SER A 298 10.10 -31.34 -13.19
N TYR A 299 9.78 -30.13 -12.77
CA TYR A 299 9.93 -29.62 -11.41
C TYR A 299 8.80 -28.63 -11.08
N ASP A 300 8.73 -28.20 -9.83
CA ASP A 300 7.84 -27.11 -9.42
C ASP A 300 8.41 -25.76 -9.91
N CYS A 301 7.55 -24.98 -10.56
CA CYS A 301 7.89 -23.72 -11.21
C CYS A 301 6.85 -22.66 -10.91
N TRP A 302 7.29 -21.41 -10.76
CA TRP A 302 6.41 -20.29 -10.50
C TRP A 302 5.45 -20.11 -11.69
N TRP A 303 4.15 -20.30 -11.45
CA TRP A 303 3.09 -20.22 -12.47
C TRP A 303 3.34 -21.02 -13.76
N GLY A 304 4.14 -22.09 -13.67
CA GLY A 304 4.50 -22.92 -14.82
C GLY A 304 5.58 -22.36 -15.74
N PHE A 305 6.22 -21.24 -15.38
CA PHE A 305 7.39 -20.73 -16.09
C PHE A 305 8.62 -21.57 -15.73
N ASP A 306 9.07 -22.44 -16.64
CA ASP A 306 10.23 -23.32 -16.42
C ASP A 306 11.55 -22.55 -16.21
N THR A 307 11.58 -21.27 -16.56
CA THR A 307 12.67 -20.33 -16.28
C THR A 307 12.75 -19.88 -14.82
N LEU A 308 11.73 -20.16 -13.99
CA LEU A 308 11.63 -19.75 -12.58
C LEU A 308 11.35 -20.96 -11.66
N PRO A 309 12.33 -21.87 -11.47
CA PRO A 309 12.19 -23.01 -10.57
C PRO A 309 11.93 -22.57 -9.11
N ASN A 310 10.88 -23.12 -8.50
CA ASN A 310 10.56 -22.84 -7.10
C ASN A 310 11.56 -23.49 -6.16
N VAL A 311 11.93 -22.75 -5.13
CA VAL A 311 12.68 -23.31 -4.00
C VAL A 311 11.73 -23.94 -2.98
N ASN A 312 12.27 -24.79 -2.12
CA ASN A 312 11.61 -25.30 -0.94
C ASN A 312 12.02 -24.42 0.24
N GLU A 313 11.19 -23.45 0.59
CA GLU A 313 11.45 -22.44 1.61
C GLU A 313 11.51 -23.02 3.02
N GLU A 314 11.01 -24.25 3.21
CA GLU A 314 11.10 -25.00 4.46
C GLU A 314 12.30 -25.95 4.50
N ASN A 315 13.10 -26.02 3.43
CA ASN A 315 14.34 -26.80 3.41
C ASN A 315 15.34 -26.22 4.44
N PRO A 316 15.90 -27.04 5.36
CA PRO A 316 16.83 -26.55 6.38
C PRO A 316 18.09 -25.86 5.83
N ASP A 317 18.65 -26.36 4.72
CA ASP A 317 19.85 -25.77 4.11
C ASP A 317 19.53 -24.42 3.45
N TYR A 318 18.36 -24.31 2.80
CA TYR A 318 17.89 -23.03 2.25
C TYR A 318 17.58 -22.02 3.36
N LEU A 319 16.91 -22.45 4.44
CA LEU A 319 16.66 -21.61 5.61
C LEU A 319 17.97 -21.11 6.24
N ARG A 320 18.99 -21.98 6.34
CA ARG A 320 20.32 -21.57 6.81
C ARG A 320 20.96 -20.54 5.91
N PHE A 321 20.98 -20.78 4.60
CA PHE A 321 21.54 -19.89 3.60
C PHE A 321 20.85 -18.51 3.56
N MET A 322 19.51 -18.49 3.65
CA MET A 322 18.74 -17.25 3.55
C MET A 322 18.57 -16.53 4.89
N LEU A 323 18.34 -17.26 5.98
CA LEU A 323 17.86 -16.70 7.26
C LEU A 323 18.69 -17.08 8.49
N GLU A 324 19.23 -18.29 8.63
CA GLU A 324 19.69 -18.79 9.96
C GLU A 324 21.21 -18.69 10.22
N ASP A 325 22.08 -18.83 9.21
CA ASP A 325 23.55 -18.75 9.40
C ASP A 325 24.04 -17.30 9.55
N ASP A 326 25.08 -16.99 10.33
CA ASP A 326 25.44 -15.58 10.64
C ASP A 326 25.60 -14.69 9.40
N ASP A 327 26.20 -15.25 8.34
CA ASP A 327 26.40 -14.63 7.03
C ASP A 327 25.22 -14.82 6.07
N ALA A 328 24.04 -15.24 6.54
CA ALA A 328 22.85 -15.47 5.73
C ALA A 328 22.52 -14.26 4.83
N VAL A 329 22.03 -14.51 3.62
CA VAL A 329 21.75 -13.49 2.58
C VAL A 329 21.00 -12.30 3.17
N THR A 330 19.93 -12.55 3.92
CA THR A 330 19.08 -11.49 4.45
C THR A 330 19.81 -10.58 5.44
N ARG A 331 20.72 -11.13 6.26
CA ARG A 331 21.53 -10.35 7.21
C ARG A 331 22.70 -9.65 6.55
N HIS A 332 23.37 -10.32 5.62
CA HIS A 332 24.51 -9.78 4.89
C HIS A 332 24.18 -8.40 4.30
N TRP A 333 23.09 -8.32 3.53
CA TRP A 333 22.71 -7.07 2.86
C TRP A 333 22.18 -5.99 3.81
N LEU A 334 21.55 -6.37 4.92
CA LEU A 334 21.18 -5.42 5.99
C LEU A 334 22.44 -4.83 6.64
N ARG A 335 23.45 -5.67 6.93
CA ARG A 335 24.76 -5.24 7.45
C ARG A 335 25.53 -4.38 6.45
N ALA A 336 25.37 -4.64 5.15
CA ALA A 336 25.95 -3.83 4.07
C ALA A 336 25.29 -2.43 3.93
N GLY A 337 24.10 -2.22 4.53
CA GLY A 337 23.48 -0.89 4.66
C GLY A 337 21.99 -0.83 4.35
N ALA A 338 21.39 -1.92 3.84
CA ALA A 338 19.96 -1.97 3.56
C ALA A 338 19.13 -1.73 4.84
N SER A 339 17.98 -1.09 4.68
CA SER A 339 17.05 -0.74 5.77
C SER A 339 15.86 -1.69 5.86
N GLY A 340 15.77 -2.68 4.97
CA GLY A 340 14.69 -3.65 4.97
C GLY A 340 14.55 -4.37 3.64
N TRP A 341 13.54 -5.24 3.60
CA TRP A 341 13.19 -6.06 2.45
C TRP A 341 11.74 -5.78 2.03
N ARG A 342 11.53 -5.54 0.73
CA ARG A 342 10.26 -5.74 0.04
C ARG A 342 10.27 -7.17 -0.47
N LEU A 343 9.28 -7.98 -0.11
CA LEU A 343 9.22 -9.39 -0.50
C LEU A 343 8.33 -9.57 -1.72
N ASP A 344 8.93 -10.13 -2.76
CA ASP A 344 8.22 -10.58 -3.95
C ASP A 344 7.32 -11.77 -3.62
N VAL A 345 6.10 -11.78 -4.17
CA VAL A 345 5.11 -12.86 -4.00
C VAL A 345 5.01 -13.36 -2.55
N ALA A 346 4.92 -12.42 -1.61
CA ALA A 346 4.94 -12.73 -0.18
C ALA A 346 3.79 -13.64 0.25
N ASP A 347 2.70 -13.65 -0.52
CA ASP A 347 1.55 -14.51 -0.32
C ASP A 347 1.75 -15.97 -0.77
N GLU A 348 2.78 -16.25 -1.55
CA GLU A 348 3.19 -17.62 -1.90
C GLU A 348 4.13 -18.21 -0.83
N LEU A 349 4.85 -17.37 -0.08
CA LEU A 349 5.77 -17.82 0.96
C LEU A 349 5.06 -18.48 2.16
N PRO A 350 5.62 -19.55 2.75
CA PRO A 350 5.08 -20.14 3.98
C PRO A 350 5.06 -19.15 5.15
N MET A 351 3.98 -19.16 5.95
CA MET A 351 3.90 -18.32 7.17
C MET A 351 5.03 -18.61 8.17
N SER A 352 5.51 -19.86 8.23
CA SER A 352 6.68 -20.27 9.02
C SER A 352 7.95 -19.55 8.58
N PHE A 353 8.18 -19.42 7.27
CA PHE A 353 9.29 -18.68 6.68
C PHE A 353 9.20 -17.19 6.99
N LEU A 354 8.04 -16.57 6.78
CA LEU A 354 7.84 -15.13 7.04
C LEU A 354 8.10 -14.76 8.52
N ARG A 355 7.65 -15.59 9.46
CA ARG A 355 7.91 -15.39 10.89
C ARG A 355 9.41 -15.43 11.21
N ARG A 356 10.11 -16.45 10.68
CA ARG A 356 11.56 -16.57 10.84
C ARG A 356 12.28 -15.38 10.23
N LEU A 357 11.93 -15.02 8.99
CA LEU A 357 12.50 -13.88 8.29
C LEU A 357 12.35 -12.60 9.10
N ARG A 358 11.13 -12.27 9.57
CA ARG A 358 10.92 -11.07 10.38
C ARG A 358 11.76 -11.10 11.64
N ALA A 359 11.76 -12.21 12.39
CA ALA A 359 12.58 -12.34 13.58
C ALA A 359 14.07 -12.06 13.28
N ARG A 360 14.61 -12.65 12.22
CA ARG A 360 16.01 -12.47 11.81
C ARG A 360 16.34 -11.07 11.29
N VAL A 361 15.39 -10.40 10.63
CA VAL A 361 15.54 -9.00 10.23
C VAL A 361 15.57 -8.09 11.47
N LYS A 362 14.70 -8.34 12.45
CA LYS A 362 14.64 -7.57 13.70
C LYS A 362 15.84 -7.83 14.62
N ASP A 363 16.42 -9.03 14.58
CA ASP A 363 17.68 -9.38 15.27
C ASP A 363 18.86 -8.50 14.81
N VAL A 364 18.88 -8.10 13.52
CA VAL A 364 19.90 -7.16 13.01
C VAL A 364 19.67 -5.76 13.55
N SER A 365 18.42 -5.28 13.46
CA SER A 365 18.00 -4.01 14.02
C SER A 365 16.47 -3.95 14.09
N PRO A 366 15.87 -3.46 15.19
CA PRO A 366 14.42 -3.24 15.27
C PRO A 366 13.92 -2.20 14.24
N ASP A 367 14.82 -1.36 13.75
CA ASP A 367 14.54 -0.32 12.75
C ASP A 367 14.59 -0.84 11.30
N CYS A 368 14.97 -2.10 11.07
CA CYS A 368 14.88 -2.75 9.76
C CYS A 368 13.44 -3.23 9.50
N ALA A 369 12.98 -3.10 8.25
CA ALA A 369 11.60 -3.38 7.87
C ALA A 369 11.44 -4.66 7.03
N VAL A 370 10.26 -5.28 7.13
CA VAL A 370 9.78 -6.30 6.19
C VAL A 370 8.45 -5.84 5.59
N LEU A 371 8.40 -5.64 4.28
CA LEU A 371 7.22 -5.23 3.52
C LEU A 371 6.87 -6.34 2.53
N GLY A 372 5.64 -6.81 2.49
CA GLY A 372 5.24 -7.87 1.55
C GLY A 372 4.41 -7.37 0.35
N GLU A 373 4.57 -8.04 -0.78
CA GLU A 373 3.57 -7.98 -1.85
C GLU A 373 2.36 -8.85 -1.50
N VAL A 374 1.25 -8.19 -1.13
CA VAL A 374 -0.04 -8.81 -0.84
C VAL A 374 -1.11 -7.96 -1.51
N TRP A 375 -1.91 -8.55 -2.40
CA TRP A 375 -2.81 -7.82 -3.30
C TRP A 375 -4.17 -7.45 -2.67
N GLU A 376 -4.61 -8.22 -1.68
CA GLU A 376 -5.88 -8.07 -0.98
C GLU A 376 -5.67 -7.59 0.46
N ASP A 377 -6.72 -7.63 1.27
CA ASP A 377 -6.64 -7.32 2.71
C ASP A 377 -5.70 -8.31 3.41
N ALA A 378 -4.57 -7.78 3.89
CA ALA A 378 -3.49 -8.55 4.49
C ALA A 378 -3.84 -9.10 5.88
N SER A 379 -4.97 -8.70 6.46
CA SER A 379 -5.40 -9.22 7.75
C SER A 379 -6.04 -10.59 7.65
N HIS A 380 -6.67 -10.96 6.52
CA HIS A 380 -7.46 -12.19 6.40
C HIS A 380 -7.46 -12.79 4.98
N LYS A 381 -6.42 -12.55 4.17
CA LYS A 381 -6.32 -13.10 2.80
C LYS A 381 -6.43 -14.63 2.79
N VAL A 382 -7.23 -15.16 1.88
CA VAL A 382 -7.35 -16.60 1.65
C VAL A 382 -6.47 -16.99 0.46
N THR A 383 -5.58 -17.97 0.67
CA THR A 383 -4.68 -18.47 -0.37
C THR A 383 -4.57 -19.99 -0.22
N TYR A 384 -4.87 -20.72 -1.30
CA TYR A 384 -4.97 -22.19 -1.30
C TYR A 384 -5.88 -22.73 -0.16
N ASP A 385 -7.09 -22.17 -0.05
CA ASP A 385 -8.10 -22.49 0.98
C ASP A 385 -7.66 -22.27 2.44
N LYS A 386 -6.54 -21.57 2.65
CA LYS A 386 -6.04 -21.20 3.97
C LYS A 386 -6.11 -19.71 4.16
N MET A 387 -6.78 -19.29 5.22
CA MET A 387 -6.75 -17.91 5.67
C MET A 387 -5.39 -17.61 6.30
N ARG A 388 -4.78 -16.51 5.87
CA ARG A 388 -3.49 -16.01 6.33
C ARG A 388 -3.67 -14.59 6.82
N SER A 389 -2.99 -14.27 7.90
CA SER A 389 -2.90 -12.91 8.43
C SER A 389 -1.44 -12.51 8.49
N TYR A 390 -1.13 -11.37 7.90
CA TYR A 390 0.24 -10.85 7.84
C TYR A 390 0.49 -9.70 8.83
N VAL A 391 -0.56 -9.31 9.57
CA VAL A 391 -0.60 -8.06 10.36
C VAL A 391 -0.60 -8.31 11.87
N LEU A 392 -0.44 -9.55 12.32
CA LEU A 392 -0.55 -9.91 13.75
C LEU A 392 0.68 -9.51 14.59
N GLY A 393 1.74 -9.04 13.93
CA GLY A 393 2.97 -8.55 14.53
C GLY A 393 4.18 -9.48 14.44
N ASP A 394 3.99 -10.65 13.82
CA ASP A 394 4.99 -11.72 13.72
C ASP A 394 5.55 -11.91 12.30
N THR A 395 4.93 -11.36 11.25
CA THR A 395 5.36 -11.57 9.84
C THR A 395 5.78 -10.33 9.06
N LEU A 396 4.91 -9.32 8.89
CA LEU A 396 5.20 -8.14 8.05
C LEU A 396 5.01 -6.86 8.86
N ASP A 397 5.78 -5.83 8.54
CA ASP A 397 5.59 -4.46 9.08
C ASP A 397 4.70 -3.60 8.17
N SER A 398 4.56 -4.00 6.89
CA SER A 398 3.75 -3.30 5.88
C SER A 398 3.45 -4.21 4.68
N VAL A 399 2.55 -3.75 3.81
CA VAL A 399 2.28 -4.35 2.50
C VAL A 399 2.12 -3.27 1.43
N MET A 400 2.23 -3.68 0.17
CA MET A 400 1.78 -2.89 -0.98
C MET A 400 0.26 -2.68 -0.87
N ASN A 401 -0.19 -1.43 -0.72
CA ASN A 401 -1.60 -1.12 -0.46
C ASN A 401 -2.45 -1.13 -1.74
N TYR A 402 -2.51 -2.28 -2.40
CA TYR A 402 -3.34 -2.50 -3.58
C TYR A 402 -4.84 -2.26 -3.33
N PRO A 403 -5.43 -2.62 -2.17
CA PRO A 403 -6.83 -2.28 -1.90
C PRO A 403 -7.13 -0.78 -1.97
N LEU A 404 -6.24 0.08 -1.44
CA LEU A 404 -6.36 1.54 -1.62
C LEU A 404 -6.22 1.95 -3.08
N ARG A 405 -5.20 1.43 -3.77
CA ARG A 405 -4.94 1.75 -5.18
C ARG A 405 -6.16 1.46 -6.04
N GLU A 406 -6.72 0.26 -5.95
CA GLU A 406 -7.88 -0.15 -6.74
C GLU A 406 -9.13 0.64 -6.37
N ALA A 407 -9.34 0.96 -5.09
CA ALA A 407 -10.45 1.81 -4.66
C ALA A 407 -10.37 3.23 -5.25
N LEU A 408 -9.17 3.84 -5.27
CA LEU A 408 -8.97 5.17 -5.85
C LEU A 408 -9.08 5.17 -7.38
N ILE A 409 -8.55 4.16 -8.06
CA ILE A 409 -8.69 4.02 -9.52
C ILE A 409 -10.16 3.86 -9.91
N ALA A 410 -10.89 2.94 -9.26
CA ALA A 410 -12.30 2.72 -9.53
C ALA A 410 -13.14 3.98 -9.23
N PHE A 411 -12.81 4.72 -8.17
CA PHE A 411 -13.44 6.01 -7.91
C PHE A 411 -13.12 7.04 -9.01
N LEU A 412 -11.85 7.25 -9.36
CA LEU A 412 -11.48 8.28 -10.33
C LEU A 412 -12.03 7.99 -11.74
N ARG A 413 -12.24 6.71 -12.08
CA ARG A 413 -12.81 6.25 -13.35
C ARG A 413 -14.34 6.19 -13.38
N GLY A 414 -15.02 6.50 -12.27
CA GLY A 414 -16.50 6.48 -12.23
C GLY A 414 -17.11 5.12 -11.89
N GLU A 415 -16.30 4.09 -11.63
CA GLU A 415 -16.72 2.69 -11.44
C GLU A 415 -17.23 2.43 -10.01
N LYS A 416 -16.75 3.20 -9.02
CA LYS A 416 -17.23 3.19 -7.62
C LYS A 416 -17.60 4.59 -7.16
N THR A 417 -18.57 4.73 -6.26
CA THR A 417 -18.86 6.01 -5.61
C THR A 417 -17.78 6.38 -4.59
N ALA A 418 -17.71 7.65 -4.18
CA ALA A 418 -16.83 8.07 -3.10
C ALA A 418 -17.08 7.27 -1.80
N LEU A 419 -18.34 6.97 -1.48
CA LEU A 419 -18.69 6.17 -0.30
C LEU A 419 -18.11 4.76 -0.37
N GLN A 420 -18.19 4.09 -1.53
CA GLN A 420 -17.61 2.76 -1.71
C GLN A 420 -16.07 2.76 -1.57
N ALA A 421 -15.41 3.80 -2.10
CA ALA A 421 -13.97 3.96 -1.93
C ALA A 421 -13.59 4.26 -0.47
N ALA A 422 -14.30 5.19 0.18
CA ALA A 422 -14.12 5.53 1.59
C ALA A 422 -14.30 4.30 2.51
N ARG A 423 -15.33 3.48 2.27
CA ARG A 423 -15.59 2.25 3.03
C ARG A 423 -14.44 1.25 2.91
N THR A 424 -13.78 1.18 1.75
CA THR A 424 -12.60 0.32 1.55
C THR A 424 -11.45 0.78 2.44
N VAL A 425 -11.14 2.08 2.48
CA VAL A 425 -10.06 2.61 3.32
C VAL A 425 -10.37 2.48 4.81
N GLU A 426 -11.61 2.75 5.23
CA GLU A 426 -12.04 2.58 6.61
C GLU A 426 -12.00 1.12 7.07
N ALA A 427 -12.29 0.15 6.18
CA ALA A 427 -12.17 -1.27 6.49
C ALA A 427 -10.70 -1.65 6.81
N LEU A 428 -9.74 -1.15 6.02
CA LEU A 428 -8.32 -1.37 6.31
C LEU A 428 -7.92 -0.73 7.66
N ARG A 429 -8.43 0.47 7.97
CA ARG A 429 -8.17 1.16 9.24
C ARG A 429 -8.74 0.40 10.43
N GLU A 430 -9.88 -0.27 10.24
CA GLU A 430 -10.56 -1.09 11.24
C GLU A 430 -9.85 -2.45 11.43
N ASN A 431 -9.42 -3.08 10.33
CA ASN A 431 -8.82 -4.42 10.34
C ASN A 431 -7.35 -4.42 10.78
N TYR A 432 -6.58 -3.37 10.47
CA TYR A 432 -5.13 -3.36 10.70
C TYR A 432 -4.77 -2.76 12.06
N PRO A 433 -3.76 -3.31 12.76
CA PRO A 433 -3.16 -2.59 13.89
C PRO A 433 -2.64 -1.23 13.46
N LYS A 434 -2.84 -0.23 14.32
CA LYS A 434 -2.51 1.16 14.03
C LYS A 434 -1.05 1.34 13.52
N PRO A 435 0.00 0.72 14.11
CA PRO A 435 1.35 0.79 13.55
C PRO A 435 1.47 0.30 12.10
N PHE A 436 0.79 -0.79 11.74
CA PHE A 436 0.79 -1.38 10.40
C PHE A 436 0.07 -0.46 9.40
N PHE A 437 -1.13 0.01 9.73
CA PHE A 437 -1.92 0.89 8.87
C PHE A 437 -1.18 2.19 8.51
N TYR A 438 -0.50 2.80 9.49
CA TYR A 438 0.30 4.01 9.26
C TYR A 438 1.60 3.75 8.51
N SER A 439 1.98 2.49 8.25
CA SER A 439 3.22 2.10 7.57
C SER A 439 2.98 1.56 6.15
N LEU A 440 1.73 1.52 5.68
CA LEU A 440 1.35 0.99 4.36
C LEU A 440 2.08 1.69 3.21
N MET A 441 2.46 0.94 2.18
CA MET A 441 3.00 1.49 0.94
C MET A 441 1.84 1.89 0.01
N ASN A 442 1.48 3.16 0.03
CA ASN A 442 0.40 3.74 -0.78
C ASN A 442 0.91 4.07 -2.18
N LEU A 443 0.93 3.06 -3.05
CA LEU A 443 1.48 3.14 -4.40
C LEU A 443 0.54 3.81 -5.42
N LEU A 444 1.13 4.56 -6.35
CA LEU A 444 0.47 5.07 -7.55
C LEU A 444 0.61 4.06 -8.70
N GLY A 445 1.82 3.93 -9.22
CA GLY A 445 2.24 2.94 -10.22
C GLY A 445 3.17 1.87 -9.64
N SER A 446 3.50 0.88 -10.46
CA SER A 446 4.56 -0.08 -10.20
C SER A 446 5.09 -0.65 -11.52
N HIS A 447 6.17 -1.42 -11.44
CA HIS A 447 6.78 -2.10 -12.58
C HIS A 447 5.95 -3.26 -13.19
N ASP A 448 4.87 -3.71 -12.55
CA ASP A 448 4.05 -4.85 -13.03
C ASP A 448 2.72 -4.41 -13.63
N ARG A 449 2.39 -3.12 -13.50
CA ARG A 449 1.16 -2.54 -14.03
C ARG A 449 1.49 -1.49 -15.07
N ALA A 450 0.50 -1.15 -15.90
CA ALA A 450 0.61 0.02 -16.76
C ALA A 450 0.82 1.29 -15.92
N ARG A 451 1.44 2.31 -16.51
CA ARG A 451 1.68 3.60 -15.85
C ARG A 451 0.35 4.20 -15.39
N ILE A 452 0.37 4.86 -14.22
CA ILE A 452 -0.87 5.31 -13.59
C ILE A 452 -1.63 6.33 -14.44
N ILE A 453 -0.92 7.17 -15.20
CA ILE A 453 -1.53 8.12 -16.16
C ILE A 453 -2.35 7.35 -17.20
N ASP A 454 -1.79 6.30 -17.81
CA ASP A 454 -2.47 5.48 -18.82
C ASP A 454 -3.69 4.75 -18.24
N VAL A 455 -3.58 4.22 -17.02
CA VAL A 455 -4.69 3.56 -16.32
C VAL A 455 -5.82 4.55 -16.04
N LEU A 456 -5.50 5.75 -15.58
CA LEU A 456 -6.48 6.79 -15.25
C LEU A 456 -6.98 7.57 -16.47
N ALA A 457 -6.36 7.40 -17.64
CA ALA A 457 -6.78 8.00 -18.90
C ALA A 457 -7.94 7.24 -19.60
N ASP A 458 -8.47 6.17 -18.98
CA ASP A 458 -9.44 5.24 -19.58
C ASP A 458 -8.98 4.64 -20.92
N ALA A 459 -7.66 4.49 -21.07
CA ALA A 459 -7.04 4.02 -22.30
C ALA A 459 -7.13 2.49 -22.49
N LYS A 460 -7.76 1.77 -21.55
CA LYS A 460 -7.93 0.29 -21.54
C LYS A 460 -6.61 -0.47 -21.74
N VAL A 461 -5.51 0.11 -21.30
CA VAL A 461 -4.15 -0.40 -21.53
C VAL A 461 -3.87 -1.74 -20.87
N GLU A 462 -4.60 -2.07 -19.79
CA GLU A 462 -4.42 -3.33 -19.07
C GLU A 462 -5.02 -4.52 -19.84
N THR A 463 -5.99 -4.29 -20.71
CA THR A 463 -6.63 -5.34 -21.53
C THR A 463 -6.00 -5.51 -22.91
N LEU A 464 -5.04 -4.64 -23.30
CA LEU A 464 -4.37 -4.74 -24.59
C LEU A 464 -3.49 -5.99 -24.65
N ALA A 465 -3.57 -6.71 -25.77
CA ALA A 465 -2.65 -7.79 -26.07
C ALA A 465 -1.22 -7.24 -26.16
N ARG A 466 -0.22 -8.05 -25.75
CA ARG A 466 1.17 -7.59 -25.61
C ARG A 466 1.75 -6.99 -26.91
N ASP A 467 1.37 -7.52 -28.06
CA ASP A 467 1.76 -7.07 -29.39
C ASP A 467 1.11 -5.73 -29.78
N GLU A 468 -0.13 -5.48 -29.35
CA GLU A 468 -0.85 -4.22 -29.57
C GLU A 468 -0.31 -3.07 -28.71
N ARG A 469 0.27 -3.38 -27.55
CA ARG A 469 0.83 -2.37 -26.61
C ARG A 469 1.87 -1.48 -27.28
N LYS A 470 2.65 -2.02 -28.24
CA LYS A 470 3.73 -1.27 -28.91
C LYS A 470 3.22 -0.05 -29.68
N ALA A 471 2.04 -0.13 -30.27
CA ALA A 471 1.45 0.96 -31.03
C ALA A 471 0.67 1.94 -30.14
N HIS A 472 0.49 1.61 -28.85
CA HIS A 472 -0.30 2.42 -27.94
C HIS A 472 0.38 3.79 -27.70
N ALA A 473 -0.44 4.83 -27.80
CA ALA A 473 -0.15 6.19 -27.38
C ALA A 473 -1.46 6.85 -26.96
N LEU A 474 -1.41 7.62 -25.88
CA LEU A 474 -2.58 8.39 -25.43
C LEU A 474 -2.85 9.54 -26.41
N THR A 475 -4.12 9.83 -26.67
CA THR A 475 -4.49 11.12 -27.28
C THR A 475 -4.17 12.26 -26.31
N LYS A 476 -4.18 13.50 -26.81
CA LYS A 476 -3.96 14.69 -25.96
C LYS A 476 -4.98 14.75 -24.82
N GLU A 477 -6.25 14.49 -25.14
CA GLU A 477 -7.37 14.52 -24.21
C GLU A 477 -7.27 13.41 -23.16
N GLN A 478 -6.88 12.20 -23.59
CA GLN A 478 -6.62 11.08 -22.68
C GLN A 478 -5.46 11.40 -21.73
N ARG A 479 -4.36 11.95 -22.24
CA ARG A 479 -3.21 12.36 -21.42
C ARG A 479 -3.62 13.41 -20.40
N GLU A 480 -4.35 14.44 -20.81
CA GLU A 480 -4.81 15.50 -19.91
C GLU A 480 -5.71 14.94 -18.79
N LEU A 481 -6.67 14.08 -19.13
CA LEU A 481 -7.53 13.41 -18.16
C LEU A 481 -6.74 12.52 -17.19
N GLY A 482 -5.81 11.72 -17.72
CA GLY A 482 -4.93 10.86 -16.91
C GLY A 482 -4.07 11.65 -15.95
N VAL A 483 -3.52 12.80 -16.38
CA VAL A 483 -2.76 13.73 -15.53
C VAL A 483 -3.65 14.33 -14.44
N GLN A 484 -4.83 14.86 -14.78
CA GLN A 484 -5.77 15.44 -13.80
C GLN A 484 -6.14 14.42 -12.72
N ARG A 485 -6.48 13.20 -13.10
CA ARG A 485 -6.81 12.11 -12.18
C ARG A 485 -5.62 11.64 -11.36
N THR A 486 -4.42 11.58 -11.94
CA THR A 486 -3.18 11.25 -11.20
C THR A 486 -2.90 12.29 -10.13
N ARG A 487 -3.10 13.59 -10.44
CA ARG A 487 -2.96 14.68 -9.47
C ARG A 487 -3.98 14.58 -8.32
N MET A 488 -5.23 14.24 -8.62
CA MET A 488 -6.24 13.96 -7.59
C MET A 488 -5.86 12.76 -6.71
N MET A 489 -5.39 11.66 -7.32
CA MET A 489 -4.95 10.46 -6.60
C MET A 489 -3.80 10.78 -5.64
N LEU A 490 -2.76 11.48 -6.11
CA LEU A 490 -1.62 11.86 -5.29
C LEU A 490 -2.03 12.76 -4.13
N ARG A 491 -2.95 13.71 -4.35
CA ARG A 491 -3.41 14.62 -3.29
C ARG A 491 -4.06 13.85 -2.13
N VAL A 492 -4.90 12.85 -2.44
CA VAL A 492 -5.50 11.98 -1.41
C VAL A 492 -4.42 11.14 -0.73
N ILE A 493 -3.53 10.49 -1.49
CA ILE A 493 -2.44 9.67 -0.93
C ILE A 493 -1.53 10.51 -0.01
N ALA A 494 -1.21 11.74 -0.38
CA ALA A 494 -0.39 12.66 0.42
C ALA A 494 -1.07 13.08 1.73
N CYS A 495 -2.40 12.92 1.85
CA CYS A 495 -3.17 13.22 3.06
C CYS A 495 -3.58 11.98 3.86
N LEU A 496 -3.30 10.76 3.38
CA LEU A 496 -3.56 9.50 4.08
C LEU A 496 -2.38 9.06 4.98
N PRO A 497 -2.63 8.26 6.03
CA PRO A 497 -1.58 7.50 6.72
C PRO A 497 -0.88 6.51 5.78
N GLY A 498 0.38 6.15 6.08
CA GLY A 498 1.22 5.32 5.19
C GLY A 498 2.23 6.16 4.40
N MET A 499 3.11 5.49 3.67
CA MET A 499 4.08 6.12 2.77
C MET A 499 3.47 6.29 1.39
N PRO A 500 3.33 7.52 0.87
CA PRO A 500 3.18 7.71 -0.56
C PRO A 500 4.33 6.99 -1.28
N CYS A 501 4.01 6.14 -2.25
CA CYS A 501 5.01 5.45 -3.08
C CYS A 501 4.91 5.87 -4.54
N ILE A 502 5.96 6.51 -5.01
CA ILE A 502 6.09 7.04 -6.37
C ILE A 502 6.91 6.05 -7.19
N TYR A 503 6.38 5.62 -8.33
CA TYR A 503 7.14 4.81 -9.28
C TYR A 503 7.92 5.71 -10.23
N TYR A 504 9.21 5.45 -10.41
CA TYR A 504 10.13 6.40 -11.06
C TYR A 504 9.57 6.96 -12.38
N GLY A 505 9.43 8.28 -12.46
CA GLY A 505 8.96 8.99 -13.64
C GLY A 505 7.45 9.21 -13.72
N ASP A 506 6.64 8.68 -12.80
CA ASP A 506 5.24 9.10 -12.66
C ASP A 506 5.15 10.61 -12.34
N GLU A 507 6.11 11.14 -11.57
CA GLU A 507 6.26 12.57 -11.30
C GLU A 507 6.71 13.37 -12.53
N ALA A 508 7.40 12.72 -13.47
CA ALA A 508 7.87 13.31 -14.72
C ALA A 508 6.83 13.21 -15.85
N GLY A 509 5.65 12.66 -15.57
CA GLY A 509 4.57 12.51 -16.55
C GLY A 509 4.81 11.37 -17.56
N MET A 510 5.59 10.35 -17.19
CA MET A 510 5.81 9.17 -18.03
C MET A 510 4.51 8.41 -18.30
N THR A 511 4.37 7.93 -19.53
CA THR A 511 3.29 7.06 -19.98
C THR A 511 3.83 5.70 -20.38
N GLY A 512 2.97 4.68 -20.40
CA GLY A 512 3.33 3.34 -20.83
C GLY A 512 2.26 2.33 -20.50
N ALA A 513 1.92 1.48 -21.48
CA ALA A 513 1.08 0.30 -21.25
C ALA A 513 1.79 -0.70 -20.31
N GLY A 514 1.19 -1.89 -20.10
CA GLY A 514 1.79 -2.92 -19.25
C GLY A 514 3.18 -3.38 -19.71
N ASP A 515 3.79 -4.25 -18.92
CA ASP A 515 5.12 -4.83 -19.18
C ASP A 515 5.30 -5.24 -20.65
N PRO A 516 6.40 -4.80 -21.32
CA PRO A 516 7.57 -4.08 -20.79
C PRO A 516 7.51 -2.55 -20.89
N LEU A 517 6.44 -1.97 -21.40
CA LEU A 517 6.40 -0.52 -21.71
C LEU A 517 6.30 0.37 -20.47
N CYS A 518 5.77 -0.14 -19.36
CA CYS A 518 5.78 0.55 -18.08
C CYS A 518 7.20 0.71 -17.49
N ARG A 519 8.19 0.01 -18.04
CA ARG A 519 9.61 -0.02 -17.62
C ARG A 519 10.51 0.81 -18.55
N ALA A 520 9.96 1.79 -19.27
CA ALA A 520 10.73 2.71 -20.10
C ALA A 520 11.77 3.49 -19.26
N ALA A 521 12.85 3.95 -19.90
CA ALA A 521 13.88 4.70 -19.21
C ALA A 521 13.40 6.10 -18.76
N TYR A 522 13.94 6.59 -17.64
CA TYR A 522 13.55 7.89 -17.07
C TYR A 522 13.84 9.04 -18.05
N PRO A 523 12.93 10.01 -18.24
CA PRO A 523 13.04 11.04 -19.27
C PRO A 523 13.91 12.24 -18.81
N TRP A 524 15.16 12.00 -18.40
CA TRP A 524 16.03 13.07 -17.88
C TRP A 524 16.16 14.26 -18.84
N GLY A 525 15.83 15.47 -18.39
CA GLY A 525 15.82 16.69 -19.21
C GLY A 525 14.64 16.78 -20.19
N ARG A 526 13.68 15.84 -20.13
CA ARG A 526 12.42 15.79 -20.89
C ARG A 526 11.21 15.59 -19.97
N GLU A 527 11.36 15.90 -18.68
CA GLU A 527 10.30 15.74 -17.69
C GLU A 527 9.17 16.77 -17.92
N ASP A 528 7.93 16.34 -17.67
CA ASP A 528 6.79 17.24 -17.57
C ASP A 528 6.93 18.12 -16.31
N GLN A 529 7.40 19.36 -16.51
CA GLN A 529 7.74 20.27 -15.41
C GLN A 529 6.52 20.67 -14.56
N GLU A 530 5.32 20.73 -15.15
CA GLU A 530 4.10 21.04 -14.39
C GLU A 530 3.71 19.86 -13.49
N GLN A 531 3.81 18.64 -14.01
CA GLN A 531 3.58 17.43 -13.21
C GLN A 531 4.60 17.33 -12.07
N LEU A 532 5.87 17.55 -12.37
CA LEU A 532 6.94 17.52 -11.37
C LEU A 532 6.71 18.56 -10.27
N ALA A 533 6.38 19.81 -10.65
CA ALA A 533 6.06 20.87 -9.70
C ALA A 533 4.87 20.51 -8.79
N PHE A 534 3.83 19.87 -9.34
CA PHE A 534 2.69 19.40 -8.56
C PHE A 534 3.12 18.33 -7.53
N PHE A 535 3.95 17.37 -7.93
CA PHE A 535 4.46 16.35 -7.01
C PHE A 535 5.29 16.98 -5.88
N HIS A 536 6.21 17.90 -6.19
CA HIS A 536 6.94 18.66 -5.16
C HIS A 536 5.99 19.39 -4.21
N GLN A 537 4.94 20.04 -4.73
CA GLN A 537 3.97 20.76 -3.90
C GLN A 537 3.27 19.82 -2.90
N MET A 538 2.79 18.66 -3.37
CA MET A 538 2.06 17.71 -2.51
C MET A 538 2.96 17.08 -1.45
N LEU A 539 4.18 16.70 -1.80
CA LEU A 539 5.11 16.07 -0.87
C LEU A 539 5.68 17.07 0.13
N ARG A 540 5.97 18.31 -0.29
CA ARG A 540 6.35 19.40 0.63
C ARG A 540 5.21 19.77 1.57
N MET A 541 3.96 19.79 1.09
CA MET A 541 2.78 19.98 1.93
C MET A 541 2.71 18.90 3.01
N ARG A 542 2.83 17.62 2.64
CA ARG A 542 2.85 16.51 3.60
C ARG A 542 3.95 16.70 4.65
N ALA A 543 5.16 17.03 4.21
CA ALA A 543 6.32 17.22 5.11
C ALA A 543 6.14 18.42 6.07
N ALA A 544 5.50 19.50 5.63
CA ALA A 544 5.29 20.71 6.44
C ALA A 544 4.18 20.58 7.50
N HIS A 545 3.33 19.55 7.40
CA HIS A 545 2.14 19.37 8.21
C HIS A 545 2.12 17.99 8.89
N PRO A 546 2.64 17.85 10.12
CA PRO A 546 2.68 16.58 10.85
C PRO A 546 1.32 15.90 11.00
N VAL A 547 0.22 16.65 11.00
CA VAL A 547 -1.15 16.11 11.03
C VAL A 547 -1.45 15.21 9.82
N LEU A 548 -0.86 15.49 8.65
CA LEU A 548 -1.02 14.64 7.45
C LEU A 548 -0.20 13.36 7.53
N VAL A 549 0.82 13.32 8.37
CA VAL A 549 1.71 12.18 8.54
C VAL A 549 1.12 11.24 9.59
N THR A 550 1.01 11.69 10.85
CA THR A 550 0.63 10.83 11.98
C THR A 550 -0.63 11.27 12.74
N GLY A 551 -1.31 12.33 12.32
CA GLY A 551 -2.60 12.73 12.91
C GLY A 551 -3.67 11.65 12.73
N GLU A 552 -4.69 11.65 13.58
CA GLU A 552 -5.86 10.78 13.42
C GLU A 552 -6.53 11.06 12.06
N MET A 553 -7.29 10.07 11.55
CA MET A 553 -7.94 10.19 10.24
C MET A 553 -9.38 9.72 10.22
N ARG A 554 -10.16 10.29 9.31
CA ARG A 554 -11.47 9.81 8.89
C ARG A 554 -11.71 10.10 7.42
N MET A 555 -12.31 9.16 6.71
CA MET A 555 -12.77 9.36 5.34
C MET A 555 -14.06 10.19 5.29
N LEU A 556 -14.21 10.99 4.24
CA LEU A 556 -15.42 11.76 3.96
C LEU A 556 -15.88 11.48 2.52
N ALA A 557 -17.19 11.32 2.31
CA ALA A 557 -17.74 11.05 0.98
C ALA A 557 -19.08 11.79 0.77
N PRO A 558 -19.09 13.14 0.68
CA PRO A 558 -20.31 13.98 0.72
C PRO A 558 -21.28 13.73 -0.43
N CYS A 559 -20.83 13.10 -1.50
CA CYS A 559 -21.68 12.58 -2.56
C CYS A 559 -20.92 11.49 -3.32
N ALA A 560 -21.53 10.96 -4.38
CA ALA A 560 -20.90 9.95 -5.22
C ALA A 560 -19.57 10.40 -5.86
N ASP A 561 -19.35 11.71 -6.05
CA ASP A 561 -18.25 12.26 -6.86
C ASP A 561 -17.20 13.07 -6.08
N VAL A 562 -17.40 13.26 -4.77
CA VAL A 562 -16.45 13.96 -3.90
C VAL A 562 -15.94 13.02 -2.83
N LEU A 563 -14.63 12.76 -2.84
CA LEU A 563 -13.94 11.96 -1.83
C LEU A 563 -13.02 12.87 -1.01
N GLY A 564 -12.97 12.63 0.30
CA GLY A 564 -12.18 13.43 1.21
C GLY A 564 -11.54 12.64 2.34
N VAL A 565 -10.58 13.29 2.98
CA VAL A 565 -9.88 12.82 4.17
C VAL A 565 -9.80 13.98 5.15
N VAL A 566 -10.28 13.76 6.37
CA VAL A 566 -10.07 14.66 7.50
C VAL A 566 -8.90 14.13 8.32
N ARG A 567 -7.96 15.01 8.68
CA ARG A 567 -6.82 14.72 9.56
C ARG A 567 -6.82 15.65 10.75
N THR A 568 -6.68 15.11 11.96
CA THR A 568 -6.72 15.89 13.21
C THR A 568 -5.61 15.48 14.17
N ALA A 569 -5.15 16.45 14.96
CA ALA A 569 -4.25 16.23 16.08
C ALA A 569 -4.79 16.91 17.34
N PRO A 570 -5.92 16.43 17.91
CA PRO A 570 -6.61 17.10 18.99
C PRO A 570 -5.72 17.22 20.22
N GLY A 571 -5.73 18.41 20.85
CA GLY A 571 -4.88 18.69 22.02
C GLY A 571 -3.37 18.57 21.74
N GLY A 572 -2.96 18.71 20.48
CA GLY A 572 -1.56 18.59 20.08
C GLY A 572 -0.99 17.19 20.20
N ARG A 573 -1.82 16.15 20.06
CA ARG A 573 -1.38 14.75 20.06
C ARG A 573 -1.73 14.06 18.75
N ASP A 574 -0.78 13.29 18.23
CA ASP A 574 -0.97 12.46 17.04
C ASP A 574 -1.66 11.13 17.39
N ALA A 575 -1.90 10.28 16.39
CA ALA A 575 -2.58 9.00 16.57
C ALA A 575 -1.84 8.00 17.47
N PHE A 576 -0.56 8.26 17.78
CA PHE A 576 0.28 7.49 18.68
C PHE A 576 0.49 8.19 20.03
N GLY A 577 -0.27 9.27 20.31
CA GLY A 577 -0.19 10.03 21.54
C GLY A 577 1.03 10.95 21.65
N ARG A 578 1.84 11.07 20.60
CA ARG A 578 3.06 11.90 20.58
C ARG A 578 2.68 13.36 20.40
N SER A 579 3.43 14.24 21.06
CA SER A 579 3.24 15.68 20.92
C SER A 579 3.56 16.13 19.50
N VAL A 580 2.56 16.75 18.86
CA VAL A 580 2.67 17.39 17.55
C VAL A 580 1.96 18.73 17.60
N ARG A 581 2.14 19.55 16.57
CA ARG A 581 1.37 20.78 16.42
C ARG A 581 -0.11 20.45 16.33
N GLU A 582 -0.93 21.08 17.17
CA GLU A 582 -2.39 21.02 17.03
C GLU A 582 -2.78 21.65 15.70
N GLU A 583 -3.39 20.83 14.85
CA GLU A 583 -3.77 21.21 13.50
C GLU A 583 -4.92 20.31 13.05
N THR A 584 -5.80 20.86 12.22
CA THR A 584 -6.83 20.11 11.49
C THR A 584 -6.62 20.38 10.02
N ALA A 585 -6.74 19.34 9.20
CA ALA A 585 -6.73 19.44 7.75
C ALA A 585 -7.90 18.67 7.16
N ILE A 586 -8.45 19.20 6.06
CA ILE A 586 -9.43 18.50 5.23
C ILE A 586 -8.97 18.55 3.79
N CYS A 587 -8.81 17.38 3.19
CA CYS A 587 -8.48 17.20 1.79
C CYS A 587 -9.74 16.74 1.06
N LEU A 588 -10.08 17.38 -0.06
CA LEU A 588 -11.21 17.01 -0.91
C LEU A 588 -10.74 16.89 -2.37
N ILE A 589 -11.22 15.87 -3.07
CA ILE A 589 -11.10 15.74 -4.52
C ILE A 589 -12.49 15.62 -5.14
N ASN A 590 -12.68 16.27 -6.28
CA ASN A 590 -13.93 16.29 -7.03
C ASN A 590 -13.68 15.74 -8.43
N ARG A 591 -14.21 14.54 -8.73
CA ARG A 591 -14.05 13.91 -10.04
C ARG A 591 -15.04 14.41 -11.10
N SER A 592 -16.06 15.18 -10.70
CA SER A 592 -17.11 15.66 -11.60
C SER A 592 -16.62 16.78 -12.52
N GLU A 593 -17.38 17.06 -13.58
CA GLU A 593 -17.08 18.10 -14.58
C GLU A 593 -17.47 19.51 -14.14
N GLY A 594 -18.22 19.65 -13.04
CA GLY A 594 -18.58 20.93 -12.43
C GLY A 594 -17.93 21.12 -11.06
N PRO A 595 -17.85 22.36 -10.57
CA PRO A 595 -17.46 22.60 -9.18
C PRO A 595 -18.53 22.07 -8.22
N VAL A 596 -18.10 21.60 -7.05
CA VAL A 596 -18.99 21.10 -5.99
C VAL A 596 -18.67 21.82 -4.69
N THR A 597 -19.71 22.26 -3.97
CA THR A 597 -19.56 22.90 -2.66
C THR A 597 -20.05 21.94 -1.57
N VAL A 598 -19.14 21.59 -0.67
CA VAL A 598 -19.41 20.70 0.47
C VAL A 598 -19.65 21.56 1.70
N ARG A 599 -20.83 21.41 2.32
CA ARG A 599 -21.08 21.92 3.68
C ARG A 599 -20.41 20.98 4.67
N VAL A 600 -19.66 21.50 5.63
CA VAL A 600 -19.03 20.72 6.73
C VAL A 600 -19.30 21.43 8.05
N PRO A 601 -20.01 20.82 9.02
CA PRO A 601 -20.25 21.43 10.33
C PRO A 601 -18.94 21.79 11.03
N GLU A 602 -18.88 22.96 11.67
CA GLU A 602 -17.66 23.39 12.38
C GLU A 602 -17.28 22.43 13.52
N ALA A 603 -18.27 21.78 14.12
CA ALA A 603 -18.10 20.79 15.18
C ALA A 603 -17.32 19.56 14.71
N GLU A 604 -17.43 19.18 13.44
CA GLU A 604 -16.74 18.03 12.85
C GLU A 604 -15.24 18.27 12.67
N LEU A 605 -14.86 19.53 12.47
CA LEU A 605 -13.46 19.93 12.27
C LEU A 605 -12.83 20.55 13.52
N GLY A 606 -13.66 20.96 14.49
CA GLY A 606 -13.22 21.69 15.68
C GLY A 606 -12.65 23.08 15.34
N CYS A 607 -13.08 23.69 14.23
CA CYS A 607 -12.61 25.00 13.81
C CYS A 607 -13.64 25.75 12.95
N ASP A 608 -13.58 27.08 13.02
CA ASP A 608 -14.45 28.03 12.34
C ASP A 608 -13.78 28.72 11.14
N VAL A 609 -12.46 28.56 10.94
CA VAL A 609 -11.72 29.16 9.82
C VAL A 609 -10.70 28.19 9.24
N LEU A 610 -10.75 28.02 7.92
CA LEU A 610 -9.84 27.22 7.12
C LEU A 610 -9.12 28.06 6.07
N CYS A 611 -7.89 27.67 5.74
CA CYS A 611 -7.11 28.21 4.63
C CYS A 611 -6.74 27.08 3.65
N GLY A 612 -7.13 27.23 2.38
CA GLY A 612 -6.84 26.32 1.29
C GLY A 612 -5.41 26.46 0.75
N THR A 613 -4.91 25.40 0.13
CA THR A 613 -3.63 25.41 -0.62
C THR A 613 -3.61 26.38 -1.79
N SER A 614 -4.77 26.77 -2.32
CA SER A 614 -4.94 27.84 -3.31
C SER A 614 -4.86 29.26 -2.72
N GLY A 615 -4.77 29.39 -1.40
CA GLY A 615 -4.80 30.66 -0.67
C GLY A 615 -6.21 31.15 -0.36
N GLU A 616 -7.25 30.38 -0.65
CA GLU A 616 -8.61 30.70 -0.22
C GLU A 616 -8.73 30.67 1.30
N ARG A 617 -9.43 31.65 1.89
CA ARG A 617 -9.81 31.63 3.30
C ARG A 617 -11.32 31.44 3.42
N VAL A 618 -11.72 30.37 4.10
CA VAL A 618 -13.13 30.00 4.34
C VAL A 618 -13.45 30.19 5.82
N CYS A 619 -14.48 30.99 6.11
CA CYS A 619 -14.98 31.19 7.47
C CYS A 619 -16.35 30.51 7.63
N ALA A 620 -16.61 29.97 8.82
CA ALA A 620 -17.86 29.30 9.14
C ALA A 620 -19.02 30.31 9.12
N GLN A 621 -20.16 29.83 8.63
CA GLN A 621 -21.41 30.56 8.51
C GLN A 621 -22.55 29.60 8.88
N ASP A 622 -23.44 30.03 9.77
CA ASP A 622 -24.54 29.20 10.29
C ASP A 622 -24.05 27.84 10.85
N GLY A 623 -22.91 27.86 11.55
CA GLY A 623 -22.30 26.68 12.18
C GLY A 623 -21.63 25.71 11.20
N ALA A 624 -21.40 26.10 9.94
CA ALA A 624 -20.76 25.24 8.94
C ALA A 624 -19.78 25.99 8.01
N LEU A 625 -18.81 25.26 7.49
CA LEU A 625 -17.86 25.69 6.47
C LEU A 625 -18.34 25.21 5.09
N TYR A 626 -18.28 26.06 4.08
CA TYR A 626 -18.68 25.75 2.71
C TYR A 626 -17.44 25.68 1.81
N LEU A 627 -17.01 24.47 1.48
CA LEU A 627 -15.76 24.20 0.78
C LEU A 627 -16.05 23.91 -0.69
N THR A 628 -15.67 24.83 -1.58
CA THR A 628 -15.84 24.66 -3.03
C THR A 628 -14.62 23.99 -3.64
N VAL A 629 -14.84 22.87 -4.34
CA VAL A 629 -13.79 22.11 -5.01
C VAL A 629 -14.00 22.22 -6.53
N PRO A 630 -13.02 22.74 -7.29
CA PRO A 630 -13.16 22.88 -8.74
C PRO A 630 -13.33 21.53 -9.46
N PRO A 631 -13.85 21.52 -10.70
CA PRO A 631 -14.05 20.28 -11.46
C PRO A 631 -12.74 19.55 -11.71
N ARG A 632 -12.78 18.20 -11.68
CA ARG A 632 -11.64 17.29 -11.93
C ARG A 632 -10.35 17.70 -11.19
N SER A 633 -10.49 18.15 -9.95
CA SER A 633 -9.39 18.71 -9.17
C SER A 633 -9.53 18.39 -7.67
N GLY A 634 -8.69 18.99 -6.85
CA GLY A 634 -8.80 18.88 -5.40
C GLY A 634 -8.15 20.03 -4.68
N GLU A 635 -8.54 20.21 -3.44
CA GLU A 635 -8.10 21.27 -2.55
C GLU A 635 -7.84 20.68 -1.16
N THR A 636 -6.82 21.20 -0.48
CA THR A 636 -6.50 20.81 0.89
C THR A 636 -6.55 22.06 1.75
N PHE A 637 -7.36 22.02 2.79
CA PHE A 637 -7.56 23.13 3.71
C PHE A 637 -6.96 22.79 5.06
N PHE A 638 -6.38 23.79 5.71
CA PHE A 638 -5.83 23.69 7.06
C PHE A 638 -6.48 24.72 7.97
N ARG A 639 -6.63 24.41 9.26
CA ARG A 639 -7.08 25.38 10.27
C ARG A 639 -6.23 26.65 10.20
N ALA A 640 -6.89 27.80 10.07
CA ALA A 640 -6.21 29.09 10.01
C ALA A 640 -5.49 29.40 11.33
N ARG A 641 -4.27 29.95 11.24
CA ARG A 641 -3.55 30.46 12.40
C ARG A 641 -3.84 31.94 12.58
N GLY A 642 -3.91 32.41 13.82
CA GLY A 642 -4.02 33.86 14.09
C GLY A 642 -2.86 34.60 13.42
N GLY A 643 -3.19 35.62 12.62
CA GLY A 643 -2.22 36.48 11.92
C GLY A 643 -2.01 36.15 10.44
N PHE A 644 -3.00 36.42 9.59
CA PHE A 644 -2.82 36.57 8.13
C PHE A 644 -3.74 37.69 7.63
N GLU A 645 -3.21 38.91 7.59
CA GLU A 645 -3.82 40.07 6.95
C GLU A 645 -3.42 40.06 5.47
N THR A 646 -4.31 39.55 4.60
CA THR A 646 -4.37 39.64 3.11
C THR A 646 -4.67 38.27 2.47
N LEU A 647 -5.86 37.72 2.72
CA LEU A 647 -6.40 36.60 1.93
C LEU A 647 -7.76 37.01 1.34
N LYS A 648 -8.06 36.52 0.14
CA LYS A 648 -9.40 36.68 -0.46
C LYS A 648 -10.39 35.90 0.41
N THR A 649 -11.32 36.62 1.03
CA THR A 649 -12.42 36.03 1.80
C THR A 649 -13.57 35.74 0.86
N THR A 650 -13.83 34.47 0.55
CA THR A 650 -15.05 34.09 -0.18
C THR A 650 -16.22 34.06 0.81
N THR A 651 -17.32 34.76 0.51
CA THR A 651 -18.53 34.76 1.35
C THR A 651 -19.68 33.98 0.68
N HIS A 652 -20.56 33.37 1.48
CA HIS A 652 -21.75 32.56 1.13
C HIS A 652 -22.38 32.75 -0.25
N ARG A 653 -22.55 34.01 -0.69
CA ARG A 653 -23.29 34.34 -1.91
C ARG A 653 -22.50 34.05 -3.19
N GLU A 654 -21.17 34.00 -3.12
CA GLU A 654 -20.32 33.77 -4.29
C GLU A 654 -20.07 32.27 -4.54
N SER A 655 -19.97 31.44 -3.49
CA SER A 655 -19.73 29.99 -3.62
C SER A 655 -20.97 29.19 -4.04
N ILE A 656 -22.17 29.63 -3.62
CA ILE A 656 -23.45 28.99 -3.97
C ILE A 656 -23.89 29.33 -5.40
N ALA A 657 -23.47 30.48 -5.92
CA ALA A 657 -23.83 30.90 -7.29
C ALA A 657 -23.14 30.05 -8.38
N GLN A 658 -22.18 29.19 -8.03
CA GLN A 658 -21.32 28.51 -9.00
C GLN A 658 -21.38 26.97 -8.99
N GLY A 659 -22.07 26.31 -8.05
CA GLY A 659 -22.05 24.84 -7.95
C GLY A 659 -23.21 24.19 -7.17
N ARG A 660 -23.28 22.85 -7.18
CA ARG A 660 -24.23 22.06 -6.38
C ARG A 660 -23.78 22.05 -4.90
N VAL A 661 -24.67 22.45 -3.99
CA VAL A 661 -24.44 22.40 -2.54
C VAL A 661 -24.87 21.04 -2.00
N LEU A 662 -24.04 20.42 -1.17
CA LEU A 662 -24.30 19.12 -0.53
C LEU A 662 -24.21 19.28 0.98
N ASP A 663 -25.19 18.73 1.71
CA ASP A 663 -25.19 18.72 3.17
C ASP A 663 -24.37 17.54 3.71
N TYR A 664 -23.66 17.76 4.80
CA TYR A 664 -22.86 16.77 5.50
C TYR A 664 -23.72 15.70 6.20
N ASP A 665 -24.84 16.15 6.79
CA ASP A 665 -25.70 15.33 7.66
C ASP A 665 -26.60 14.36 6.86
N GLU A 666 -26.76 14.56 5.55
CA GLU A 666 -27.49 13.65 4.66
C GLU A 666 -26.64 12.44 4.19
N VAL A 667 -25.37 12.38 4.61
CA VAL A 667 -24.34 11.53 3.98
C VAL A 667 -23.57 10.63 4.96
N MET A 668 -23.63 10.94 6.26
CA MET A 668 -23.27 10.02 7.35
C MET A 668 -24.45 9.14 7.71
#